data_AF-A0A150QYV8-F1
#
_entry.id   AF-A0A150QYV8-F1
#
_cell.length_a   1.000
_cell.length_b   1.000
_cell.length_c   1.000
_cell.angle_alpha   90.00
_cell.angle_beta   90.00
_cell.angle_gamma   90.00
#
_symmetry.space_group_name_H-M   'P 1'
#
loop_
_entity.id
_entity.type
_entity.pdbx_description
1 polymer ?
#
loop_
_entity_poly.entity_id
_entity_poly.type
_entity_poly.pdbx_seq_one_letter_code
_entity_poly.pdbx_strand_id
1 'polypeptide(L)'
;MRNLSFGFAHPLAIKTSSAAVLALVALGAAACGSYGVDEGSFDDAELALGEADGPTGSAIAVTVGVSVGGGGTGGFTGSSSTSVTTGTGGDGGGVGGGPVEPPVGPPGVGFWQFDDCGGSTTELLDSSGNGSTATRSAGAACAAGISGLGISFDHKNDTVTVDDDPRFTFGQNLAVAAWVNPTSVSGSTVRTIAQEKGHGDSSFALVVRNGEVRFSVTLQGGRTVTSRAAIEANVWTHVAGIYDGRFVRLFLNGEQFGQISAPGTIADINAPIHIGNNPQKQRFMGLLDEVWLSASPTTVNEISQLSCIRQPATLTVTPESSRPVAPNTPVTYQVAVTNNDVGACFPGDYFLESSGDAGISVFADPQFFPGVEPGTTVTFPVTVTGSEDAEPGLHQIPFSVFNFNSPEFLAASGTLSYELSEPTGCFVRTSREIFVKHLGVVEDPIRTTFEGPPDDPRTGAWTFARLMEDMAPTAADAPAMVEQLFTTWMTDQVVNGFTIPARPAIQQVVLDEWPRNADGSLDLRQAPLLLLGIVNRIDVRNLAEGHAGEGRFVFGVFSQGFAQQFTVILEYKLPASTEADVLGWANAWHALGSLPFPSEEYNAALQEITTRFAGRNAAPGRPNGSSIGQIRTNEIALAGPWELREFVLSADTGFLRPETVKLTPDLGFDGLPTLADFVNQNEADIIAERHTVPEMFQGAPFLGGSSFNNLTAWTAPGILNNEARHKFSLNTCNGCHGGAETGTGFLHVNPRFPGGETSLSGFMTGITISDPVTGELRTLNDLGRRNQDMAALVCEPAPAPAPAARLGAPADAAASRSAFIRRGIGRVH
;
A
#
# COMPACT_ATOMS: atom_id res chain seq x y z
N MET A 1 2.18 10.88 -74.91
CA MET A 1 3.57 10.73 -75.43
C MET A 1 4.28 9.68 -74.58
N ARG A 2 4.81 8.64 -75.23
CA ARG A 2 5.88 7.68 -74.83
C ARG A 2 5.87 7.17 -73.37
N ASN A 3 5.56 5.91 -73.07
CA ASN A 3 6.17 4.61 -73.42
C ASN A 3 6.97 4.00 -72.24
N LEU A 4 6.72 2.70 -72.02
CA LEU A 4 7.55 1.65 -71.41
C LEU A 4 7.38 1.34 -69.91
N SER A 5 7.80 0.12 -69.59
CA SER A 5 7.05 -0.96 -68.95
C SER A 5 8.00 -1.98 -68.30
N PHE A 6 7.50 -2.77 -67.33
CA PHE A 6 8.08 -4.00 -66.72
C PHE A 6 9.34 -3.83 -65.83
N GLY A 7 9.58 -4.59 -64.74
CA GLY A 7 8.89 -5.72 -64.10
C GLY A 7 9.73 -6.32 -62.94
N PHE A 8 9.10 -7.26 -62.22
CA PHE A 8 9.62 -8.39 -61.39
C PHE A 8 10.35 -8.21 -60.03
N ALA A 9 9.65 -8.70 -58.99
CA ALA A 9 10.00 -9.77 -58.02
C ALA A 9 11.27 -9.71 -57.14
N HIS A 10 11.07 -9.53 -55.82
CA HIS A 10 11.24 -10.53 -54.73
C HIS A 10 11.25 -9.82 -53.36
N PRO A 11 10.65 -10.38 -52.28
CA PRO A 11 10.73 -9.78 -50.96
C PRO A 11 11.97 -10.30 -50.21
N LEU A 12 12.82 -9.37 -49.78
CA LEU A 12 13.86 -9.56 -48.77
C LEU A 12 13.37 -8.96 -47.46
N ALA A 13 13.46 -9.76 -46.39
CA ALA A 13 13.19 -9.38 -45.03
C ALA A 13 14.07 -8.20 -44.57
N ILE A 14 13.48 -7.20 -43.91
CA ILE A 14 14.19 -6.26 -43.02
C ILE A 14 13.30 -5.93 -41.81
N LYS A 15 13.87 -6.17 -40.62
CA LYS A 15 13.45 -5.69 -39.30
C LYS A 15 13.31 -4.16 -39.27
N THR A 16 12.26 -3.63 -38.64
CA THR A 16 12.24 -2.31 -37.98
C THR A 16 11.28 -2.43 -36.78
N SER A 17 11.76 -2.55 -35.54
CA SER A 17 12.27 -1.51 -34.61
C SER A 17 11.19 -0.53 -34.13
N SER A 18 10.91 -0.63 -32.84
CA SER A 18 10.08 0.20 -31.97
C SER A 18 10.30 1.70 -32.18
N ALA A 19 9.23 2.42 -32.53
CA ALA A 19 9.05 3.87 -32.31
C ALA A 19 7.65 4.31 -32.81
N ALA A 20 6.57 3.83 -32.19
CA ALA A 20 5.22 4.36 -32.47
C ALA A 20 4.16 4.00 -31.41
N VAL A 21 4.47 4.10 -30.11
CA VAL A 21 3.44 4.25 -29.05
C VAL A 21 4.01 5.13 -27.94
N LEU A 22 4.31 6.38 -28.28
CA LEU A 22 4.66 7.42 -27.31
C LEU A 22 4.03 8.75 -27.75
N ALA A 23 2.70 8.79 -27.73
CA ALA A 23 1.89 10.01 -27.85
C ALA A 23 0.42 9.69 -27.56
N LEU A 24 0.06 9.30 -26.33
CA LEU A 24 -1.29 9.44 -25.77
C LEU A 24 -1.34 9.19 -24.24
N VAL A 25 -0.46 9.83 -23.47
CA VAL A 25 -0.63 10.00 -22.01
C VAL A 25 -0.19 11.41 -21.65
N ALA A 26 -1.02 12.38 -22.00
CA ALA A 26 -1.02 13.73 -21.46
C ALA A 26 -2.42 14.30 -21.73
N LEU A 27 -3.10 14.77 -20.67
CA LEU A 27 -4.48 15.27 -20.56
C LEU A 27 -5.50 14.21 -20.13
N GLY A 28 -5.97 14.32 -18.88
CA GLY A 28 -7.09 13.53 -18.37
C GLY A 28 -7.29 13.44 -16.86
N ALA A 29 -6.79 14.37 -16.04
CA ALA A 29 -7.21 14.50 -14.63
C ALA A 29 -8.15 15.70 -14.49
N ALA A 30 -9.42 15.52 -14.83
CA ALA A 30 -10.52 16.42 -14.50
C ALA A 30 -11.84 15.76 -14.89
N ALA A 31 -12.47 15.04 -13.96
CA ALA A 31 -13.92 14.88 -13.82
C ALA A 31 -14.24 13.74 -12.84
N CYS A 32 -14.39 14.07 -11.57
CA CYS A 32 -15.41 13.42 -10.74
C CYS A 32 -16.06 14.53 -9.93
N GLY A 33 -16.93 15.27 -10.62
CA GLY A 33 -17.85 16.21 -10.00
C GLY A 33 -18.94 15.42 -9.31
N SER A 34 -19.22 15.82 -8.07
CA SER A 34 -20.41 15.48 -7.31
C SER A 34 -21.67 15.73 -8.13
N TYR A 35 -22.47 14.69 -8.36
CA TYR A 35 -23.89 14.85 -8.64
C TYR A 35 -24.67 14.44 -7.40
N GLY A 36 -25.26 15.44 -6.75
CA GLY A 36 -26.29 15.26 -5.75
C GLY A 36 -27.52 14.62 -6.37
N VAL A 37 -28.09 13.68 -5.64
CA VAL A 37 -29.45 13.19 -5.85
C VAL A 37 -30.37 14.20 -5.17
N ASP A 38 -31.13 14.95 -5.98
CA ASP A 38 -32.33 15.63 -5.54
C ASP A 38 -33.50 15.13 -6.39
N GLU A 39 -34.58 14.77 -5.69
CA GLU A 39 -35.85 14.34 -6.25
C GLU A 39 -36.53 15.47 -7.05
N GLY A 40 -37.06 15.16 -8.23
CA GLY A 40 -37.87 16.12 -8.99
C GLY A 40 -38.29 15.64 -10.37
N SER A 41 -39.53 15.13 -10.45
CA SER A 41 -40.25 14.74 -11.67
C SER A 41 -40.20 15.80 -12.78
N PHE A 42 -40.16 15.42 -14.07
CA PHE A 42 -41.05 15.94 -15.13
C PHE A 42 -41.01 15.06 -16.39
N ASP A 43 -42.16 15.05 -17.05
CA ASP A 43 -42.66 14.18 -18.11
C ASP A 43 -41.96 14.24 -19.48
N ASP A 44 -42.15 13.14 -20.23
CA ASP A 44 -42.38 13.03 -21.68
C ASP A 44 -41.56 13.87 -22.68
N ALA A 45 -40.65 13.18 -23.38
CA ALA A 45 -40.45 13.38 -24.82
C ALA A 45 -39.85 12.13 -25.50
N GLU A 46 -40.65 11.55 -26.39
CA GLU A 46 -40.34 10.46 -27.31
C GLU A 46 -39.52 10.94 -28.53
N LEU A 47 -38.94 9.97 -29.28
CA LEU A 47 -38.38 10.00 -30.65
C LEU A 47 -36.85 10.12 -30.77
N ALA A 48 -36.12 9.33 -31.57
CA ALA A 48 -36.43 8.16 -32.40
C ALA A 48 -35.12 7.44 -32.77
N LEU A 49 -35.23 6.12 -32.99
CA LEU A 49 -34.19 5.24 -33.51
C LEU A 49 -33.86 5.55 -34.98
N GLY A 50 -32.56 5.45 -35.33
CA GLY A 50 -32.07 5.34 -36.70
C GLY A 50 -30.93 4.33 -36.75
N GLU A 51 -31.19 3.18 -37.35
CA GLU A 51 -30.28 2.04 -37.55
C GLU A 51 -29.14 2.34 -38.52
N ALA A 52 -27.95 1.77 -38.28
CA ALA A 52 -27.04 1.29 -39.32
C ALA A 52 -26.16 0.14 -38.79
N ASP A 53 -26.15 -0.94 -39.57
CA ASP A 53 -25.56 -2.27 -39.35
C ASP A 53 -24.03 -2.32 -39.10
N GLY A 54 -23.59 -3.40 -38.42
CA GLY A 54 -22.23 -3.67 -37.90
C GLY A 54 -21.12 -4.01 -38.93
N PRO A 55 -20.00 -4.68 -38.53
CA PRO A 55 -19.98 -5.85 -37.65
C PRO A 55 -19.06 -5.77 -36.42
N THR A 56 -19.40 -6.65 -35.49
CA THR A 56 -18.78 -6.99 -34.21
C THR A 56 -17.35 -7.48 -34.31
N GLY A 57 -16.45 -6.85 -33.57
CA GLY A 57 -15.21 -7.43 -33.07
C GLY A 57 -15.16 -7.21 -31.57
N SER A 58 -15.20 -8.29 -30.78
CA SER A 58 -15.12 -8.25 -29.32
C SER A 58 -13.74 -7.74 -28.90
N ALA A 59 -13.65 -6.45 -28.55
CA ALA A 59 -12.56 -5.93 -27.75
C ALA A 59 -12.92 -6.14 -26.28
N ILE A 60 -12.22 -7.05 -25.61
CA ILE A 60 -12.20 -7.10 -24.15
C ILE A 60 -11.41 -5.87 -23.72
N ALA A 61 -12.11 -4.83 -23.26
CA ALA A 61 -11.51 -3.71 -22.57
C ALA A 61 -11.18 -4.16 -21.14
N VAL A 62 -9.93 -4.57 -20.89
CA VAL A 62 -9.40 -4.67 -19.54
C VAL A 62 -9.01 -3.25 -19.12
N THR A 63 -9.85 -2.61 -18.30
CA THR A 63 -9.48 -1.39 -17.60
C THR A 63 -8.61 -1.77 -16.40
N VAL A 64 -7.29 -1.68 -16.55
CA VAL A 64 -6.37 -1.64 -15.41
C VAL A 64 -6.17 -0.18 -15.04
N GLY A 65 -6.84 0.26 -13.96
CA GLY A 65 -6.52 1.54 -13.31
C GLY A 65 -5.27 1.37 -12.47
N VAL A 66 -4.20 2.09 -12.82
CA VAL A 66 -2.98 2.22 -12.02
C VAL A 66 -3.21 3.18 -10.85
N SER A 67 -2.51 2.87 -9.77
CA SER A 67 -2.52 3.42 -8.40
C SER A 67 -2.54 4.93 -8.24
N VAL A 68 -3.22 5.34 -7.15
CA VAL A 68 -2.88 6.57 -6.41
C VAL A 68 -2.06 6.11 -5.20
N GLY A 69 -0.76 6.44 -5.20
CA GLY A 69 0.11 6.19 -4.07
C GLY A 69 -0.27 7.06 -2.88
N GLY A 70 -0.73 6.43 -1.81
CA GLY A 70 -0.78 6.98 -0.46
C GLY A 70 -0.05 6.01 0.45
N GLY A 71 1.17 6.36 0.85
CA GLY A 71 1.98 5.56 1.76
C GLY A 71 1.32 5.46 3.15
N GLY A 72 1.15 4.23 3.63
CA GLY A 72 0.65 3.90 4.95
C GLY A 72 0.56 2.40 5.11
N THR A 73 1.63 1.77 5.60
CA THR A 73 1.67 0.36 5.95
C THR A 73 0.85 0.11 7.22
N GLY A 74 -0.20 -0.71 7.08
CA GLY A 74 -1.01 -1.26 8.16
C GLY A 74 -1.80 -2.43 7.58
N GLY A 75 -1.45 -3.65 8.00
CA GLY A 75 -1.96 -4.88 7.40
C GLY A 75 -3.48 -5.02 7.49
N PHE A 76 -4.10 -5.35 6.36
CA PHE A 76 -5.43 -5.97 6.32
C PHE A 76 -5.28 -7.40 5.81
N THR A 77 -5.46 -8.36 6.72
CA THR A 77 -6.08 -9.64 6.37
C THR A 77 -7.59 -9.38 6.31
N GLY A 78 -8.11 -9.25 5.08
CA GLY A 78 -9.51 -8.93 4.84
C GLY A 78 -9.91 -9.34 3.44
N SER A 79 -10.16 -10.64 3.27
CA SER A 79 -10.88 -11.22 2.15
C SER A 79 -12.18 -10.45 1.88
N SER A 80 -12.35 -9.95 0.66
CA SER A 80 -13.67 -9.67 0.12
C SER A 80 -14.15 -10.93 -0.58
N SER A 81 -15.17 -11.58 -0.01
CA SER A 81 -16.02 -12.49 -0.76
C SER A 81 -17.43 -11.89 -0.76
N THR A 82 -18.02 -11.75 -1.94
CA THR A 82 -19.45 -11.46 -2.07
C THR A 82 -20.12 -12.64 -2.75
N SER A 83 -20.83 -13.40 -1.92
CA SER A 83 -22.15 -14.01 -2.13
C SER A 83 -22.23 -15.48 -1.71
N VAL A 84 -22.62 -15.73 -0.46
CA VAL A 84 -23.40 -16.93 -0.09
C VAL A 84 -24.46 -16.53 0.94
N THR A 85 -25.70 -16.83 0.58
CA THR A 85 -26.92 -16.77 1.39
C THR A 85 -26.83 -17.59 2.68
N THR A 86 -27.37 -17.04 3.76
CA THR A 86 -27.51 -17.68 5.07
C THR A 86 -28.50 -18.85 5.04
N GLY A 87 -28.11 -19.96 5.68
CA GLY A 87 -28.95 -21.11 6.01
C GLY A 87 -28.27 -21.95 7.09
N THR A 88 -28.92 -22.04 8.24
CA THR A 88 -28.44 -22.49 9.56
C THR A 88 -28.07 -23.97 9.71
N GLY A 89 -27.04 -24.23 10.53
CA GLY A 89 -27.08 -25.24 11.61
C GLY A 89 -26.21 -26.51 11.48
N GLY A 90 -25.37 -26.76 12.49
CA GLY A 90 -25.01 -28.12 12.93
C GLY A 90 -23.51 -28.44 13.08
N ASP A 91 -23.13 -28.81 14.30
CA ASP A 91 -21.80 -29.20 14.78
C ASP A 91 -21.08 -30.34 14.03
N GLY A 92 -19.74 -30.39 14.18
CA GLY A 92 -18.96 -31.63 14.12
C GLY A 92 -17.66 -31.53 13.32
N GLY A 93 -16.53 -31.77 13.99
CA GLY A 93 -15.18 -31.53 13.45
C GLY A 93 -14.68 -32.52 12.40
N GLY A 94 -13.58 -32.12 11.76
CA GLY A 94 -12.81 -32.95 10.83
C GLY A 94 -11.75 -32.09 10.15
N VAL A 95 -10.49 -32.39 10.44
CA VAL A 95 -9.31 -31.82 9.75
C VAL A 95 -9.40 -32.26 8.28
N GLY A 96 -9.59 -31.34 7.34
CA GLY A 96 -9.72 -31.62 5.92
C GLY A 96 -9.01 -30.55 5.11
N GLY A 97 -8.21 -30.97 4.12
CA GLY A 97 -7.35 -30.14 3.29
C GLY A 97 -8.08 -28.97 2.63
N GLY A 98 -7.32 -27.89 2.41
CA GLY A 98 -7.80 -26.70 1.71
C GLY A 98 -8.36 -27.00 0.32
N PRO A 99 -9.16 -26.09 -0.25
CA PRO A 99 -9.74 -26.28 -1.58
C PRO A 99 -8.62 -26.41 -2.61
N VAL A 100 -8.62 -27.53 -3.34
CA VAL A 100 -7.80 -27.73 -4.54
C VAL A 100 -8.35 -26.76 -5.60
N GLU A 101 -7.52 -25.80 -5.98
CA GLU A 101 -7.81 -24.84 -7.04
C GLU A 101 -7.96 -25.60 -8.38
N PRO A 102 -8.94 -25.27 -9.25
CA PRO A 102 -9.08 -25.95 -10.53
C PRO A 102 -7.83 -25.67 -11.40
N PRO A 103 -7.22 -26.69 -12.03
CA PRO A 103 -5.98 -26.48 -12.77
C PRO A 103 -6.22 -25.61 -13.99
N VAL A 104 -5.30 -24.68 -14.22
CA VAL A 104 -5.23 -23.84 -15.42
C VAL A 104 -4.60 -24.65 -16.56
N GLY A 105 -5.33 -25.66 -17.02
CA GLY A 105 -5.00 -26.49 -18.17
C GLY A 105 -6.16 -26.56 -19.15
N PRO A 106 -5.92 -26.93 -20.43
CA PRO A 106 -7.01 -27.18 -21.36
C PRO A 106 -7.97 -28.26 -20.82
N PRO A 107 -9.29 -28.13 -21.05
CA PRO A 107 -10.27 -29.08 -20.52
C PRO A 107 -10.01 -30.49 -21.06
N GLY A 108 -9.74 -31.43 -20.14
CA GLY A 108 -9.55 -32.85 -20.42
C GLY A 108 -10.72 -33.69 -19.89
N VAL A 109 -10.78 -34.97 -20.28
CA VAL A 109 -11.65 -36.00 -19.66
C VAL A 109 -10.98 -36.68 -18.44
N GLY A 110 -9.69 -36.42 -18.25
CA GLY A 110 -8.93 -36.81 -17.07
C GLY A 110 -7.59 -36.07 -17.02
N PHE A 111 -7.17 -35.68 -15.83
CA PHE A 111 -5.87 -35.07 -15.58
C PHE A 111 -5.32 -35.54 -14.23
N TRP A 112 -4.20 -36.23 -14.25
CA TRP A 112 -3.57 -36.80 -13.07
C TRP A 112 -2.17 -36.19 -12.90
N GLN A 113 -2.09 -35.20 -12.01
CA GLN A 113 -0.84 -34.53 -11.62
C GLN A 113 -0.03 -35.36 -10.62
N PHE A 114 -0.65 -36.35 -9.97
CA PHE A 114 -0.02 -37.24 -8.99
C PHE A 114 0.53 -36.58 -7.72
N ASP A 115 0.33 -35.27 -7.53
CA ASP A 115 0.67 -34.53 -6.31
C ASP A 115 -0.02 -35.05 -5.04
N ASP A 116 -1.12 -35.78 -5.19
CA ASP A 116 -1.86 -36.42 -4.11
C ASP A 116 -1.35 -37.84 -3.77
N CYS A 117 -0.27 -38.29 -4.42
CA CYS A 117 0.34 -39.58 -4.16
C CYS A 117 0.86 -39.66 -2.71
N GLY A 118 0.22 -40.51 -1.91
CA GLY A 118 0.57 -40.74 -0.51
C GLY A 118 0.85 -42.19 -0.17
N GLY A 119 1.64 -42.44 0.88
CA GLY A 119 1.94 -43.80 1.36
C GLY A 119 0.75 -44.56 1.97
N SER A 120 -0.36 -43.85 2.25
CA SER A 120 -1.56 -44.39 2.90
C SER A 120 -2.71 -44.73 1.93
N THR A 121 -2.63 -44.30 0.67
CA THR A 121 -3.69 -44.50 -0.32
C THR A 121 -3.09 -45.00 -1.65
N THR A 122 -3.93 -45.71 -2.40
CA THR A 122 -3.64 -46.10 -3.80
C THR A 122 -4.43 -45.29 -4.81
N GLU A 123 -5.37 -44.46 -4.36
CA GLU A 123 -6.16 -43.58 -5.21
C GLU A 123 -5.34 -42.34 -5.58
N LEU A 124 -5.49 -41.89 -6.82
CA LEU A 124 -4.92 -40.69 -7.40
C LEU A 124 -6.06 -39.89 -8.03
N LEU A 125 -6.29 -38.69 -7.53
CA LEU A 125 -7.40 -37.81 -7.88
C LEU A 125 -7.25 -37.29 -9.30
N ASP A 126 -8.40 -37.08 -9.93
CA ASP A 126 -8.51 -36.43 -11.22
C ASP A 126 -8.63 -34.90 -11.03
N SER A 127 -7.52 -34.19 -11.20
CA SER A 127 -7.43 -32.73 -11.12
C SER A 127 -8.32 -32.03 -12.15
N SER A 128 -8.77 -32.70 -13.23
CA SER A 128 -9.69 -32.07 -14.19
C SER A 128 -11.09 -31.81 -13.62
N GLY A 129 -11.42 -32.37 -12.45
CA GLY A 129 -12.72 -32.24 -11.80
C GLY A 129 -13.81 -33.15 -12.38
N ASN A 130 -13.45 -34.04 -13.31
CA ASN A 130 -14.40 -34.96 -13.95
C ASN A 130 -14.63 -36.24 -13.13
N GLY A 131 -13.84 -36.51 -12.10
CA GLY A 131 -14.02 -37.68 -11.25
C GLY A 131 -13.51 -38.98 -11.89
N SER A 132 -12.60 -38.89 -12.85
CA SER A 132 -11.90 -40.04 -13.46
C SER A 132 -10.76 -40.54 -12.54
N THR A 133 -11.05 -40.82 -11.27
CA THR A 133 -10.03 -41.21 -10.26
C THR A 133 -9.23 -42.43 -10.74
N ALA A 134 -7.90 -42.34 -10.66
CA ALA A 134 -7.00 -43.43 -11.00
C ALA A 134 -6.61 -44.24 -9.75
N THR A 135 -6.24 -45.50 -9.95
CA THR A 135 -5.71 -46.39 -8.90
C THR A 135 -4.31 -46.86 -9.26
N ARG A 136 -3.33 -46.57 -8.39
CA ARG A 136 -1.96 -47.09 -8.49
C ARG A 136 -1.83 -48.42 -7.76
N SER A 137 -0.97 -49.30 -8.25
CA SER A 137 -0.57 -50.49 -7.48
C SER A 137 0.15 -50.08 -6.19
N ALA A 138 -0.09 -50.79 -5.09
CA ALA A 138 0.51 -50.49 -3.79
C ALA A 138 2.06 -50.44 -3.77
N GLY A 139 2.73 -51.07 -4.75
CA GLY A 139 4.19 -51.06 -4.88
C GLY A 139 4.76 -49.92 -5.72
N ALA A 140 3.95 -49.21 -6.50
CA ALA A 140 4.41 -48.05 -7.25
C ALA A 140 4.76 -46.94 -6.26
N ALA A 141 5.94 -46.32 -6.38
CA ALA A 141 6.40 -45.32 -5.42
C ALA A 141 6.07 -43.91 -5.91
N CYS A 142 5.71 -43.02 -4.98
CA CYS A 142 5.71 -41.57 -5.23
C CYS A 142 7.17 -41.08 -5.25
N ALA A 143 7.51 -40.20 -6.18
CA ALA A 143 8.84 -39.62 -6.29
C ALA A 143 8.73 -38.15 -6.73
N ALA A 144 9.80 -37.37 -6.62
CA ALA A 144 9.80 -36.00 -7.13
C ALA A 144 9.51 -35.97 -8.63
N GLY A 145 8.44 -35.26 -9.01
CA GLY A 145 7.98 -35.09 -10.38
C GLY A 145 8.73 -33.99 -11.15
N ILE A 146 8.20 -33.59 -12.31
CA ILE A 146 8.59 -32.33 -12.96
C ILE A 146 7.95 -31.14 -12.24
N SER A 147 6.77 -31.36 -11.68
CA SER A 147 6.06 -30.51 -10.73
C SER A 147 5.69 -31.39 -9.54
N GLY A 148 5.85 -30.90 -8.31
CA GLY A 148 5.51 -31.65 -7.08
C GLY A 148 5.93 -33.15 -7.08
N LEU A 149 4.95 -34.05 -7.08
CA LEU A 149 5.14 -35.52 -7.05
C LEU A 149 4.70 -36.19 -8.36
N GLY A 150 5.52 -37.13 -8.83
CA GLY A 150 5.16 -38.08 -9.89
C GLY A 150 5.16 -39.54 -9.41
N ILE A 151 4.94 -40.46 -10.34
CA ILE A 151 4.95 -41.92 -10.08
C ILE A 151 6.21 -42.57 -10.68
N SER A 152 6.93 -43.31 -9.84
CA SER A 152 8.03 -44.20 -10.26
C SER A 152 7.51 -45.57 -10.67
N PHE A 153 7.91 -46.00 -11.87
CA PHE A 153 7.69 -47.33 -12.38
C PHE A 153 9.04 -48.05 -12.45
N ASP A 154 9.49 -48.63 -11.34
CA ASP A 154 10.79 -49.31 -11.19
C ASP A 154 10.64 -50.83 -10.96
N HIS A 155 9.52 -51.29 -10.41
CA HIS A 155 9.19 -52.70 -10.18
C HIS A 155 8.20 -53.27 -11.19
N LYS A 156 8.32 -54.57 -11.50
CA LYS A 156 7.57 -55.26 -12.57
C LYS A 156 6.04 -55.12 -12.55
N ASN A 157 5.46 -54.82 -11.39
CA ASN A 157 4.01 -54.78 -11.18
C ASN A 157 3.47 -53.36 -11.03
N ASP A 158 4.34 -52.34 -11.07
CA ASP A 158 3.93 -50.96 -10.90
C ASP A 158 3.03 -50.57 -12.06
N THR A 159 1.84 -50.05 -11.76
CA THR A 159 0.85 -49.65 -12.74
C THR A 159 -0.05 -48.59 -12.13
N VAL A 160 -0.56 -47.70 -12.96
CA VAL A 160 -1.71 -46.85 -12.64
C VAL A 160 -2.82 -47.23 -13.62
N THR A 161 -4.05 -47.39 -13.12
CA THR A 161 -5.21 -47.79 -13.92
C THR A 161 -6.35 -46.83 -13.66
N VAL A 162 -7.02 -46.41 -14.72
CA VAL A 162 -8.27 -45.68 -14.68
C VAL A 162 -9.32 -46.62 -15.23
N ASP A 163 -10.38 -46.87 -14.47
CA ASP A 163 -11.45 -47.77 -14.89
C ASP A 163 -12.13 -47.25 -16.16
N ASP A 164 -12.72 -48.17 -16.93
CA ASP A 164 -13.46 -47.82 -18.15
C ASP A 164 -14.62 -46.87 -17.83
N ASP A 165 -14.84 -45.89 -18.69
CA ASP A 165 -15.86 -44.85 -18.55
C ASP A 165 -16.40 -44.47 -19.95
N PRO A 166 -17.72 -44.25 -20.11
CA PRO A 166 -18.29 -43.81 -21.39
C PRO A 166 -17.65 -42.53 -21.99
N ARG A 167 -16.98 -41.71 -21.18
CA ARG A 167 -16.23 -40.54 -21.64
C ARG A 167 -14.94 -40.87 -22.37
N PHE A 168 -14.45 -42.11 -22.26
CA PHE A 168 -13.31 -42.63 -23.01
C PHE A 168 -13.70 -43.17 -24.40
N THR A 169 -14.89 -42.83 -24.90
CA THR A 169 -15.25 -43.04 -26.31
C THR A 169 -14.73 -41.87 -27.17
N PHE A 170 -13.55 -42.03 -27.76
CA PHE A 170 -12.84 -40.95 -28.47
C PHE A 170 -13.40 -40.57 -29.86
N GLY A 171 -14.09 -41.48 -30.56
CA GLY A 171 -14.65 -41.19 -31.88
C GLY A 171 -13.60 -40.67 -32.88
N GLN A 172 -13.67 -39.38 -33.23
CA GLN A 172 -12.68 -38.73 -34.13
C GLN A 172 -11.66 -37.88 -33.38
N ASN A 173 -11.79 -37.66 -32.08
CA ASN A 173 -10.93 -36.75 -31.35
C ASN A 173 -10.29 -37.46 -30.16
N LEU A 174 -8.97 -37.45 -30.12
CA LEU A 174 -8.20 -37.94 -28.99
C LEU A 174 -6.99 -37.03 -28.82
N ALA A 175 -6.75 -36.59 -27.60
CA ALA A 175 -5.45 -36.07 -27.22
C ALA A 175 -4.98 -36.72 -25.92
N VAL A 176 -3.70 -37.08 -25.87
CA VAL A 176 -3.06 -37.66 -24.68
C VAL A 176 -1.71 -36.99 -24.50
N ALA A 177 -1.39 -36.59 -23.27
CA ALA A 177 -0.16 -35.91 -22.92
C ALA A 177 0.39 -36.43 -21.58
N ALA A 178 1.71 -36.39 -21.41
CA ALA A 178 2.36 -36.69 -20.15
C ALA A 178 3.76 -36.06 -20.13
N TRP A 179 4.25 -35.71 -18.95
CA TRP A 179 5.68 -35.54 -18.72
C TRP A 179 6.31 -36.90 -18.40
N VAL A 180 7.43 -37.20 -19.07
CA VAL A 180 8.11 -38.50 -18.91
C VAL A 180 9.60 -38.33 -18.70
N ASN A 181 10.19 -39.13 -17.82
CA ASN A 181 11.63 -39.23 -17.62
C ASN A 181 12.06 -40.70 -17.63
N PRO A 182 12.30 -41.29 -18.82
CA PRO A 182 12.65 -42.69 -18.96
C PRO A 182 14.11 -42.93 -18.57
N THR A 183 14.37 -43.88 -17.66
CA THR A 183 15.74 -44.34 -17.32
C THR A 183 16.41 -45.16 -18.43
N SER A 184 15.61 -45.73 -19.35
CA SER A 184 16.10 -46.41 -20.55
C SER A 184 15.08 -46.33 -21.67
N VAL A 185 15.55 -45.99 -22.86
CA VAL A 185 14.75 -45.91 -24.09
C VAL A 185 15.13 -46.98 -25.12
N SER A 186 16.21 -47.73 -24.87
CA SER A 186 16.76 -48.73 -25.79
C SER A 186 16.03 -50.09 -25.70
N GLY A 187 16.03 -50.83 -26.80
CA GLY A 187 15.45 -52.18 -26.88
C GLY A 187 14.07 -52.26 -27.53
N SER A 188 13.70 -53.48 -27.96
CA SER A 188 12.51 -53.75 -28.77
C SER A 188 11.21 -53.97 -27.99
N THR A 189 11.31 -54.03 -26.66
CA THR A 189 10.17 -54.11 -25.75
C THR A 189 9.41 -52.79 -25.72
N VAL A 190 8.07 -52.87 -25.85
CA VAL A 190 7.18 -51.71 -25.71
C VAL A 190 7.15 -51.29 -24.24
N ARG A 191 7.16 -49.98 -23.98
CA ARG A 191 7.11 -49.35 -22.66
C ARG A 191 5.92 -48.38 -22.61
N THR A 192 4.91 -48.68 -21.82
CA THR A 192 3.63 -47.95 -21.80
C THR A 192 3.79 -46.60 -21.11
N ILE A 193 3.38 -45.49 -21.75
CA ILE A 193 3.20 -44.20 -21.06
C ILE A 193 1.73 -44.10 -20.64
N ALA A 194 0.83 -44.09 -21.63
CA ALA A 194 -0.63 -44.14 -21.45
C ALA A 194 -1.26 -44.92 -22.61
N GLN A 195 -2.22 -45.80 -22.29
CA GLN A 195 -2.81 -46.70 -23.28
C GLN A 195 -4.21 -47.15 -22.85
N GLU A 196 -5.23 -47.03 -23.72
CA GLU A 196 -6.47 -47.79 -23.54
C GLU A 196 -6.28 -49.21 -24.09
N LYS A 197 -6.52 -50.23 -23.26
CA LYS A 197 -6.23 -51.61 -23.65
C LYS A 197 -7.08 -52.67 -22.95
N GLY A 198 -7.64 -53.57 -23.76
CA GLY A 198 -8.29 -54.80 -23.30
C GLY A 198 -7.40 -56.05 -23.38
N HIS A 199 -8.02 -57.23 -23.32
CA HIS A 199 -7.29 -58.51 -23.33
C HIS A 199 -6.53 -58.83 -24.63
N GLY A 200 -6.78 -58.11 -25.73
CA GLY A 200 -6.10 -58.28 -27.02
C GLY A 200 -6.04 -57.03 -27.91
N ASP A 201 -6.94 -56.07 -27.69
CA ASP A 201 -7.11 -54.88 -28.54
C ASP A 201 -6.70 -53.59 -27.81
N SER A 202 -6.39 -52.53 -28.57
CA SER A 202 -6.03 -51.21 -28.04
C SER A 202 -6.56 -50.13 -28.99
N SER A 203 -7.28 -49.14 -28.46
CA SER A 203 -7.82 -48.02 -29.25
C SER A 203 -6.72 -47.00 -29.56
N PHE A 204 -5.88 -46.68 -28.59
CA PHE A 204 -4.71 -45.82 -28.73
C PHE A 204 -3.57 -46.29 -27.83
N ALA A 205 -2.34 -45.92 -28.17
CA ALA A 205 -1.17 -46.17 -27.34
C ALA A 205 -0.15 -45.04 -27.49
N LEU A 206 0.24 -44.43 -26.37
CA LEU A 206 1.43 -43.59 -26.23
C LEU A 206 2.51 -44.40 -25.49
N VAL A 207 3.60 -44.71 -26.18
CA VAL A 207 4.61 -45.68 -25.70
C VAL A 207 6.03 -45.28 -26.09
N VAL A 208 7.02 -45.80 -25.39
CA VAL A 208 8.43 -45.78 -25.80
C VAL A 208 8.84 -47.15 -26.34
N ARG A 209 9.55 -47.18 -27.48
CA ARG A 209 10.12 -48.41 -28.07
C ARG A 209 11.26 -48.07 -29.03
N ASN A 210 12.38 -48.80 -28.97
CA ASN A 210 13.52 -48.63 -29.89
C ASN A 210 14.08 -47.18 -29.94
N GLY A 211 14.14 -46.48 -28.81
CA GLY A 211 14.61 -45.09 -28.74
C GLY A 211 13.60 -44.06 -29.26
N GLU A 212 12.36 -44.48 -29.54
CA GLU A 212 11.31 -43.61 -30.07
C GLU A 212 10.10 -43.57 -29.13
N VAL A 213 9.54 -42.37 -28.94
CA VAL A 213 8.13 -42.23 -28.53
C VAL A 213 7.26 -42.52 -29.74
N ARG A 214 6.17 -43.25 -29.51
CA ARG A 214 5.21 -43.64 -30.54
C ARG A 214 3.81 -43.35 -30.05
N PHE A 215 3.08 -42.56 -30.81
CA PHE A 215 1.64 -42.37 -30.63
C PHE A 215 0.91 -43.13 -31.73
N SER A 216 0.05 -44.07 -31.33
CA SER A 216 -0.70 -44.93 -32.22
C SER A 216 -2.19 -44.81 -31.97
N VAL A 217 -2.99 -44.84 -33.03
CA VAL A 217 -4.45 -45.01 -32.94
C VAL A 217 -4.88 -46.20 -33.82
N THR A 218 -5.80 -47.01 -33.33
CA THR A 218 -6.41 -48.12 -34.03
C THR A 218 -7.80 -47.68 -34.47
N LEU A 219 -8.01 -47.64 -35.79
CA LEU A 219 -9.28 -47.22 -36.36
C LEU A 219 -10.27 -48.38 -36.44
N GLN A 220 -11.54 -48.04 -36.60
CA GLN A 220 -12.59 -49.01 -36.91
C GLN A 220 -12.16 -49.89 -38.11
N GLY A 221 -12.24 -51.21 -37.95
CA GLY A 221 -11.70 -52.19 -38.90
C GLY A 221 -10.29 -52.68 -38.59
N GLY A 222 -9.67 -52.25 -37.48
CA GLY A 222 -8.44 -52.83 -36.92
C GLY A 222 -7.14 -52.27 -37.49
N ARG A 223 -7.19 -51.19 -38.29
CA ARG A 223 -5.99 -50.55 -38.85
C ARG A 223 -5.34 -49.63 -37.81
N THR A 224 -4.15 -49.99 -37.34
CA THR A 224 -3.33 -49.13 -36.46
C THR A 224 -2.42 -48.21 -37.27
N VAL A 225 -2.40 -46.92 -36.93
CA VAL A 225 -1.51 -45.91 -37.51
C VAL A 225 -0.66 -45.28 -36.41
N THR A 226 0.65 -45.14 -36.66
CA THR A 226 1.63 -44.73 -35.63
C THR A 226 2.54 -43.61 -36.10
N SER A 227 2.51 -42.47 -35.41
CA SER A 227 3.52 -41.40 -35.51
C SER A 227 4.67 -41.63 -34.52
N ARG A 228 5.87 -41.14 -34.83
CA ARG A 228 7.12 -41.49 -34.11
C ARG A 228 8.04 -40.28 -33.97
N ALA A 229 8.75 -40.19 -32.85
CA ALA A 229 9.81 -39.22 -32.61
C ALA A 229 10.89 -39.84 -31.72
N ALA A 230 12.15 -39.40 -31.85
CA ALA A 230 13.23 -39.84 -30.96
C ALA A 230 13.03 -39.30 -29.54
N ILE A 231 13.48 -40.04 -28.53
CA ILE A 231 13.49 -39.60 -27.13
C ILE A 231 14.79 -40.03 -26.45
N GLU A 232 15.25 -39.22 -25.50
CA GLU A 232 16.46 -39.47 -24.73
C GLU A 232 16.14 -40.05 -23.34
N ALA A 233 17.08 -40.82 -22.79
CA ALA A 233 16.95 -41.34 -21.43
C ALA A 233 17.47 -40.32 -20.40
N ASN A 234 16.85 -40.30 -19.21
CA ASN A 234 17.18 -39.44 -18.07
C ASN A 234 16.97 -37.94 -18.31
N VAL A 235 16.06 -37.58 -19.22
CA VAL A 235 15.67 -36.21 -19.53
C VAL A 235 14.15 -36.12 -19.47
N TRP A 236 13.63 -35.17 -18.68
CA TRP A 236 12.21 -34.86 -18.70
C TRP A 236 11.80 -34.35 -20.08
N THR A 237 10.82 -35.01 -20.68
CA THR A 237 10.26 -34.63 -21.99
C THR A 237 8.75 -34.63 -21.89
N HIS A 238 8.10 -33.54 -22.26
CA HIS A 238 6.64 -33.55 -22.44
C HIS A 238 6.34 -34.25 -23.76
N VAL A 239 5.52 -35.30 -23.73
CA VAL A 239 5.16 -36.10 -24.90
C VAL A 239 3.66 -36.06 -25.07
N ALA A 240 3.19 -35.74 -26.27
CA ALA A 240 1.76 -35.69 -26.53
C ALA A 240 1.38 -36.20 -27.93
N GLY A 241 0.19 -36.77 -28.04
CA GLY A 241 -0.42 -37.21 -29.28
C GLY A 241 -1.77 -36.54 -29.51
N ILE A 242 -2.05 -36.12 -30.74
CA ILE A 242 -3.39 -35.65 -31.15
C ILE A 242 -3.88 -36.48 -32.34
N TYR A 243 -5.13 -36.91 -32.30
CA TYR A 243 -5.88 -37.43 -33.44
C TYR A 243 -7.13 -36.57 -33.66
N ASP A 244 -7.32 -36.09 -34.88
CA ASP A 244 -8.39 -35.17 -35.29
C ASP A 244 -9.37 -35.78 -36.31
N GLY A 245 -9.41 -37.11 -36.40
CA GLY A 245 -10.23 -37.86 -37.35
C GLY A 245 -9.59 -37.97 -38.74
N ARG A 246 -8.49 -37.25 -38.97
CA ARG A 246 -7.77 -37.23 -40.25
C ARG A 246 -6.28 -37.49 -40.10
N PHE A 247 -5.66 -37.09 -39.00
CA PHE A 247 -4.23 -37.12 -38.82
C PHE A 247 -3.83 -37.54 -37.41
N VAL A 248 -2.83 -38.42 -37.32
CA VAL A 248 -2.13 -38.75 -36.07
C VAL A 248 -0.91 -37.84 -35.97
N ARG A 249 -0.90 -36.94 -34.99
CA ARG A 249 0.18 -35.99 -34.72
C ARG A 249 0.88 -36.35 -33.42
N LEU A 250 2.20 -36.17 -33.38
CA LEU A 250 3.03 -36.38 -32.19
C LEU A 250 3.80 -35.11 -31.89
N PHE A 251 3.87 -34.76 -30.61
CA PHE A 251 4.50 -33.56 -30.09
C PHE A 251 5.52 -33.92 -29.01
N LEU A 252 6.64 -33.19 -29.02
CA LEU A 252 7.65 -33.23 -27.96
C LEU A 252 7.85 -31.80 -27.43
N ASN A 253 7.82 -31.60 -26.12
CA ASN A 253 7.98 -30.29 -25.46
C ASN A 253 7.03 -29.19 -26.00
N GLY A 254 5.85 -29.59 -26.49
CA GLY A 254 4.84 -28.68 -27.05
C GLY A 254 4.97 -28.47 -28.57
N GLU A 255 6.09 -28.87 -29.19
CA GLU A 255 6.33 -28.72 -30.62
C GLU A 255 5.89 -29.96 -31.42
N GLN A 256 5.25 -29.76 -32.58
CA GLN A 256 4.83 -30.86 -33.45
C GLN A 256 6.04 -31.49 -34.15
N PHE A 257 6.32 -32.76 -33.87
CA PHE A 257 7.45 -33.48 -34.47
C PHE A 257 7.06 -34.26 -35.74
N GLY A 258 5.84 -34.81 -35.79
CA GLY A 258 5.42 -35.67 -36.90
C GLY A 258 3.91 -35.79 -37.07
N GLN A 259 3.48 -36.06 -38.31
CA GLN A 259 2.07 -36.19 -38.69
C GLN A 259 1.88 -37.27 -39.76
N ILE A 260 0.86 -38.11 -39.62
CA ILE A 260 0.50 -39.16 -40.58
C ILE A 260 -1.00 -39.13 -40.87
N SER A 261 -1.37 -39.23 -42.16
CA SER A 261 -2.78 -39.31 -42.58
C SER A 261 -3.43 -40.63 -42.17
N ALA A 262 -4.57 -40.53 -41.49
CA ALA A 262 -5.34 -41.62 -40.93
C ALA A 262 -6.84 -41.25 -40.85
N PRO A 263 -7.55 -41.08 -41.98
CA PRO A 263 -8.97 -40.78 -41.93
C PRO A 263 -9.75 -41.93 -41.30
N GLY A 264 -10.66 -41.63 -40.37
CA GLY A 264 -11.55 -42.60 -39.75
C GLY A 264 -12.01 -42.23 -38.34
N THR A 265 -12.61 -43.20 -37.67
CA THR A 265 -12.96 -43.17 -36.25
C THR A 265 -12.09 -44.16 -35.50
N ILE A 266 -11.68 -43.82 -34.28
CA ILE A 266 -10.99 -44.72 -33.36
C ILE A 266 -11.93 -45.88 -33.00
N ALA A 267 -11.40 -47.10 -32.93
CA ALA A 267 -12.15 -48.26 -32.48
C ALA A 267 -12.37 -48.16 -30.97
N ASP A 268 -13.64 -48.15 -30.56
CA ASP A 268 -14.04 -48.26 -29.16
C ASP A 268 -13.92 -49.72 -28.70
N ILE A 269 -13.24 -49.94 -27.58
CA ILE A 269 -12.95 -51.26 -27.02
C ILE A 269 -13.49 -51.45 -25.61
N ASN A 270 -14.14 -50.44 -25.01
CA ASN A 270 -14.68 -50.44 -23.64
C ASN A 270 -13.67 -51.03 -22.65
N ALA A 271 -12.49 -50.40 -22.54
CA ALA A 271 -11.40 -50.91 -21.73
C ALA A 271 -10.76 -49.83 -20.84
N PRO A 272 -10.15 -50.24 -19.70
CA PRO A 272 -9.45 -49.30 -18.82
C PRO A 272 -8.30 -48.55 -19.52
N ILE A 273 -8.01 -47.35 -19.01
CA ILE A 273 -6.78 -46.63 -19.33
C ILE A 273 -5.67 -47.13 -18.40
N HIS A 274 -4.56 -47.49 -19.00
CA HIS A 274 -3.38 -48.00 -18.34
C HIS A 274 -2.23 -46.99 -18.47
N ILE A 275 -1.71 -46.55 -17.34
CA ILE A 275 -0.61 -45.58 -17.24
C ILE A 275 0.62 -46.28 -16.66
N GLY A 276 1.76 -46.12 -17.34
CA GLY A 276 3.07 -46.65 -16.94
C GLY A 276 3.24 -48.17 -17.00
N ASN A 277 2.19 -48.98 -17.11
CA ASN A 277 2.26 -50.43 -17.34
C ASN A 277 0.92 -50.94 -17.83
N ASN A 278 0.89 -52.13 -18.44
CA ASN A 278 -0.34 -52.71 -18.98
C ASN A 278 -0.44 -54.22 -18.64
N PRO A 279 -1.57 -54.88 -18.94
CA PRO A 279 -1.76 -56.30 -18.60
C PRO A 279 -0.71 -57.25 -19.20
N GLN A 280 -0.02 -56.87 -20.28
CA GLN A 280 1.08 -57.63 -20.89
C GLN A 280 2.46 -57.31 -20.30
N LYS A 281 2.52 -56.59 -19.17
CA LYS A 281 3.74 -56.22 -18.45
C LYS A 281 4.71 -55.37 -19.28
N GLN A 282 4.17 -54.54 -20.18
CA GLN A 282 4.92 -53.56 -20.97
C GLN A 282 5.19 -52.29 -20.15
N ARG A 283 5.86 -52.47 -19.03
CA ARG A 283 6.11 -51.43 -18.02
C ARG A 283 7.06 -50.35 -18.52
N PHE A 284 6.72 -49.09 -18.29
CA PHE A 284 7.61 -47.94 -18.31
C PHE A 284 8.80 -48.14 -17.37
N MET A 285 9.91 -47.47 -17.64
CA MET A 285 11.07 -47.53 -16.76
C MET A 285 11.50 -46.11 -16.46
N GLY A 286 11.05 -45.55 -15.35
CA GLY A 286 11.32 -44.17 -14.97
C GLY A 286 10.13 -43.49 -14.32
N LEU A 287 10.08 -42.17 -14.44
CA LEU A 287 9.06 -41.32 -13.82
C LEU A 287 8.03 -40.85 -14.87
N LEU A 288 6.76 -40.86 -14.47
CA LEU A 288 5.67 -40.20 -15.20
C LEU A 288 5.02 -39.17 -14.29
N ASP A 289 4.59 -38.07 -14.90
CA ASP A 289 3.96 -36.95 -14.23
C ASP A 289 3.00 -36.21 -15.17
N GLU A 290 2.07 -35.43 -14.63
CA GLU A 290 1.16 -34.54 -15.37
C GLU A 290 0.45 -35.25 -16.54
N VAL A 291 -0.17 -36.40 -16.29
CA VAL A 291 -0.81 -37.22 -17.33
C VAL A 291 -2.21 -36.68 -17.64
N TRP A 292 -2.42 -36.26 -18.89
CA TRP A 292 -3.66 -35.63 -19.33
C TRP A 292 -4.27 -36.34 -20.54
N LEU A 293 -5.60 -36.40 -20.59
CA LEU A 293 -6.36 -37.07 -21.66
C LEU A 293 -7.58 -36.23 -22.05
N SER A 294 -7.90 -36.18 -23.34
CA SER A 294 -9.10 -35.53 -23.89
C SER A 294 -9.74 -36.36 -25.00
N ALA A 295 -11.07 -36.43 -24.99
CA ALA A 295 -11.90 -36.95 -26.07
C ALA A 295 -12.53 -35.83 -26.93
N SER A 296 -12.18 -34.57 -26.66
CA SER A 296 -12.63 -33.40 -27.40
C SER A 296 -11.57 -32.93 -28.39
N PRO A 297 -11.92 -32.14 -29.43
CA PRO A 297 -10.92 -31.52 -30.31
C PRO A 297 -9.91 -30.70 -29.51
N THR A 298 -8.62 -30.99 -29.68
CA THR A 298 -7.52 -30.28 -29.02
C THR A 298 -6.62 -29.62 -30.06
N THR A 299 -6.26 -28.37 -29.81
CA THR A 299 -5.41 -27.54 -30.64
C THR A 299 -3.93 -27.73 -30.30
N VAL A 300 -3.06 -27.32 -31.23
CA VAL A 300 -1.61 -27.31 -30.99
C VAL A 300 -1.24 -26.38 -29.83
N ASN A 301 -1.94 -25.25 -29.69
CA ASN A 301 -1.67 -24.30 -28.62
C ASN A 301 -1.98 -24.90 -27.24
N GLU A 302 -3.07 -25.65 -27.11
CA GLU A 302 -3.42 -26.34 -25.87
C GLU A 302 -2.37 -27.39 -25.48
N ILE A 303 -1.82 -28.14 -26.45
CA ILE A 303 -0.69 -29.05 -26.19
C ILE A 303 0.58 -28.31 -25.77
N SER A 304 0.85 -27.13 -26.34
CA SER A 304 1.97 -26.30 -25.91
C SER A 304 1.77 -25.75 -24.49
N GLN A 305 0.55 -25.44 -24.08
CA GLN A 305 0.27 -25.02 -22.70
C GLN A 305 0.48 -26.15 -21.69
N LEU A 306 0.11 -27.39 -22.04
CA LEU A 306 0.37 -28.56 -21.19
C LEU A 306 1.85 -28.86 -20.98
N SER A 307 2.73 -28.39 -21.89
CA SER A 307 4.18 -28.51 -21.70
C SER A 307 4.77 -27.37 -20.88
N CYS A 308 4.00 -26.38 -20.43
CA CYS A 308 4.51 -25.34 -19.55
C CYS A 308 4.38 -25.76 -18.09
N ILE A 309 5.50 -25.87 -17.37
CA ILE A 309 5.54 -26.02 -15.92
C ILE A 309 6.04 -24.71 -15.33
N ARG A 310 5.12 -23.96 -14.72
CA ARG A 310 5.45 -22.72 -14.01
C ARG A 310 6.18 -23.06 -12.71
N GLN A 311 7.24 -22.31 -12.39
CA GLN A 311 7.99 -22.49 -11.14
C GLN A 311 8.22 -21.14 -10.43
N PRO A 312 8.24 -21.12 -9.09
CA PRO A 312 8.61 -19.91 -8.35
C PRO A 312 9.98 -19.39 -8.80
N ALA A 313 10.10 -18.08 -9.02
CA ALA A 313 11.36 -17.46 -9.41
C ALA A 313 12.41 -17.54 -8.28
N THR A 314 13.69 -17.64 -8.65
CA THR A 314 14.79 -17.58 -7.68
C THR A 314 15.28 -16.13 -7.56
N LEU A 315 15.56 -15.69 -6.32
CA LEU A 315 16.06 -14.36 -6.02
C LEU A 315 17.50 -14.39 -5.50
N THR A 316 18.31 -13.43 -5.94
CA THR A 316 19.62 -13.13 -5.34
C THR A 316 19.77 -11.61 -5.17
N VAL A 317 20.37 -11.17 -4.06
CA VAL A 317 20.54 -9.74 -3.73
C VAL A 317 22.03 -9.42 -3.64
N THR A 318 22.48 -8.33 -4.26
CA THR A 318 23.87 -7.86 -4.16
C THR A 318 23.95 -6.34 -4.05
N PRO A 319 24.62 -5.76 -3.04
CA PRO A 319 25.23 -6.44 -1.89
C PRO A 319 24.16 -7.01 -0.94
N GLU A 320 24.55 -7.97 -0.09
CA GLU A 320 23.64 -8.51 0.95
C GLU A 320 23.29 -7.48 2.04
N SER A 321 24.17 -6.49 2.26
CA SER A 321 23.97 -5.38 3.20
C SER A 321 24.67 -4.11 2.72
N SER A 322 24.12 -2.94 3.07
CA SER A 322 24.78 -1.65 2.82
C SER A 322 26.05 -1.44 3.65
N ARG A 323 26.18 -2.12 4.81
CA ARG A 323 27.02 -1.68 5.96
C ARG A 323 26.58 -0.31 6.49
N PRO A 324 27.15 0.21 7.60
CA PRO A 324 26.77 1.53 8.10
C PRO A 324 27.01 2.61 7.04
N VAL A 325 25.94 3.34 6.70
CA VAL A 325 25.98 4.49 5.79
C VAL A 325 25.48 5.75 6.48
N ALA A 326 26.04 6.91 6.14
CA ALA A 326 25.57 8.18 6.69
C ALA A 326 24.16 8.51 6.15
N PRO A 327 23.36 9.28 6.88
CA PRO A 327 22.10 9.82 6.36
C PRO A 327 22.22 10.50 5.00
N ASN A 328 21.13 10.47 4.25
CA ASN A 328 21.00 11.00 2.89
C ASN A 328 21.98 10.40 1.86
N THR A 329 22.62 9.26 2.18
CA THR A 329 23.50 8.54 1.27
C THR A 329 22.75 7.39 0.60
N PRO A 330 22.49 7.46 -0.72
CA PRO A 330 21.79 6.38 -1.43
C PRO A 330 22.68 5.13 -1.55
N VAL A 331 22.08 3.96 -1.36
CA VAL A 331 22.69 2.64 -1.56
C VAL A 331 21.86 1.85 -2.56
N THR A 332 22.49 1.35 -3.63
CA THR A 332 21.78 0.57 -4.65
C THR A 332 22.08 -0.93 -4.50
N TYR A 333 21.01 -1.70 -4.34
CA TYR A 333 20.98 -3.15 -4.37
C TYR A 333 20.63 -3.65 -5.78
N GLN A 334 21.15 -4.80 -6.15
CA GLN A 334 20.86 -5.52 -7.38
C GLN A 334 20.05 -6.76 -6.98
N VAL A 335 18.74 -6.72 -7.22
CA VAL A 335 17.84 -7.86 -6.99
C VAL A 335 17.72 -8.62 -8.30
N ALA A 336 18.47 -9.70 -8.44
CA ALA A 336 18.43 -10.56 -9.62
C ALA A 336 17.37 -11.66 -9.47
N VAL A 337 16.51 -11.77 -10.47
CA VAL A 337 15.33 -12.63 -10.53
C VAL A 337 15.49 -13.59 -11.70
N THR A 338 15.55 -14.88 -11.41
CA THR A 338 15.66 -15.93 -12.43
C THR A 338 14.29 -16.57 -12.66
N ASN A 339 13.82 -16.54 -13.91
CA ASN A 339 12.64 -17.29 -14.32
C ASN A 339 12.99 -18.79 -14.38
N ASN A 340 12.38 -19.58 -13.50
CA ASN A 340 12.64 -21.02 -13.40
C ASN A 340 11.61 -21.87 -14.17
N ASP A 341 10.68 -21.25 -14.90
CA ASP A 341 9.70 -21.96 -15.72
C ASP A 341 10.38 -22.97 -16.65
N VAL A 342 9.71 -24.09 -16.92
CA VAL A 342 10.23 -25.19 -17.74
C VAL A 342 9.26 -25.55 -18.85
N GLY A 343 9.80 -25.87 -20.03
CA GLY A 343 9.02 -26.23 -21.21
C GLY A 343 8.55 -25.01 -22.00
N ALA A 344 7.44 -25.11 -22.73
CA ALA A 344 7.00 -24.06 -23.66
C ALA A 344 6.15 -22.97 -22.96
N CYS A 345 6.68 -22.43 -21.86
CA CYS A 345 6.04 -21.34 -21.13
C CYS A 345 6.17 -20.01 -21.87
N PHE A 346 5.11 -19.20 -21.83
CA PHE A 346 5.21 -17.80 -22.23
C PHE A 346 6.14 -17.04 -21.28
N PRO A 347 6.89 -16.03 -21.78
CA PRO A 347 7.74 -15.20 -20.94
C PRO A 347 6.99 -14.58 -19.75
N GLY A 348 7.69 -14.47 -18.63
CA GLY A 348 7.16 -13.85 -17.40
C GLY A 348 7.29 -12.34 -17.43
N ASP A 349 6.31 -11.65 -16.85
CA ASP A 349 6.34 -10.20 -16.65
C ASP A 349 6.53 -9.93 -15.16
N TYR A 350 7.74 -9.49 -14.79
CA TYR A 350 8.14 -9.34 -13.41
C TYR A 350 8.04 -7.90 -12.92
N PHE A 351 7.45 -7.71 -11.75
CA PHE A 351 7.34 -6.41 -11.07
C PHE A 351 7.84 -6.51 -9.63
N LEU A 352 8.65 -5.54 -9.20
CA LEU A 352 9.18 -5.48 -7.85
C LEU A 352 8.46 -4.42 -7.03
N GLU A 353 7.93 -4.84 -5.89
CA GLU A 353 7.33 -3.97 -4.88
C GLU A 353 8.18 -4.00 -3.60
N SER A 354 8.37 -2.85 -2.96
CA SER A 354 9.11 -2.71 -1.71
C SER A 354 8.62 -1.51 -0.91
N SER A 355 8.71 -1.58 0.42
CA SER A 355 8.37 -0.48 1.32
C SER A 355 9.42 -0.33 2.42
N GLY A 356 9.93 0.87 2.64
CA GLY A 356 10.85 1.19 3.74
C GLY A 356 10.13 1.65 5.00
N ASP A 357 10.85 1.66 6.12
CA ASP A 357 10.41 2.26 7.39
C ASP A 357 10.28 3.80 7.27
N ALA A 358 9.72 4.43 8.30
CA ALA A 358 9.64 5.89 8.36
C ALA A 358 11.04 6.53 8.19
N GLY A 359 11.15 7.46 7.22
CA GLY A 359 12.41 8.12 6.89
C GLY A 359 13.35 7.31 6.00
N ILE A 360 13.01 6.06 5.65
CA ILE A 360 13.75 5.23 4.67
C ILE A 360 12.99 5.22 3.35
N SER A 361 13.55 5.90 2.34
CA SER A 361 13.03 5.87 0.98
C SER A 361 13.60 4.68 0.22
N VAL A 362 12.75 3.99 -0.55
CA VAL A 362 13.10 2.83 -1.37
C VAL A 362 12.52 3.02 -2.76
N PHE A 363 13.35 2.87 -3.78
CA PHE A 363 12.96 3.13 -5.16
C PHE A 363 13.62 2.12 -6.11
N ALA A 364 12.82 1.48 -6.96
CA ALA A 364 13.30 0.56 -7.99
C ALA A 364 13.12 1.19 -9.38
N ASP A 365 14.19 1.24 -10.18
CA ASP A 365 14.12 1.81 -11.54
C ASP A 365 15.07 1.13 -12.54
N PRO A 366 14.55 0.26 -13.44
CA PRO A 366 13.14 0.01 -13.67
C PRO A 366 12.50 -0.89 -12.60
N GLN A 367 11.23 -0.63 -12.26
CA GLN A 367 10.41 -1.46 -11.35
C GLN A 367 9.69 -2.62 -12.07
N PHE A 368 9.81 -2.72 -13.40
CA PHE A 368 9.09 -3.68 -14.22
C PHE A 368 9.97 -4.20 -15.36
N PHE A 369 9.99 -5.52 -15.53
CA PHE A 369 10.63 -6.20 -16.65
C PHE A 369 9.63 -7.13 -17.34
N PRO A 370 9.13 -6.77 -18.54
CA PRO A 370 8.30 -7.65 -19.33
C PRO A 370 9.14 -8.66 -20.12
N GLY A 371 8.54 -9.77 -20.49
CA GLY A 371 9.09 -10.67 -21.51
C GLY A 371 10.32 -11.46 -21.06
N VAL A 372 10.40 -11.82 -19.78
CA VAL A 372 11.53 -12.59 -19.23
C VAL A 372 11.38 -14.07 -19.56
N GLU A 373 12.19 -14.52 -20.52
CA GLU A 373 12.18 -15.90 -21.01
C GLU A 373 12.52 -16.92 -19.91
N PRO A 374 11.93 -18.12 -19.93
CA PRO A 374 12.33 -19.23 -19.07
C PRO A 374 13.84 -19.49 -19.07
N GLY A 375 14.43 -19.67 -17.89
CA GLY A 375 15.88 -19.88 -17.69
C GLY A 375 16.74 -18.61 -17.75
N THR A 376 16.14 -17.43 -17.94
CA THR A 376 16.87 -16.15 -17.95
C THR A 376 16.76 -15.40 -16.63
N THR A 377 17.71 -14.49 -16.40
CA THR A 377 17.77 -13.64 -15.20
C THR A 377 17.69 -12.17 -15.58
N VAL A 378 16.81 -11.42 -14.91
CA VAL A 378 16.76 -9.95 -14.95
C VAL A 378 17.16 -9.38 -13.60
N THR A 379 17.60 -8.12 -13.56
CA THR A 379 18.06 -7.48 -12.32
C THR A 379 17.38 -6.14 -12.12
N PHE A 380 16.68 -5.99 -11.00
CA PHE A 380 16.11 -4.74 -10.53
C PHE A 380 17.16 -3.98 -9.72
N PRO A 381 17.56 -2.76 -10.13
CA PRO A 381 18.34 -1.86 -9.28
C PRO A 381 17.38 -1.19 -8.29
N VAL A 382 17.59 -1.45 -6.99
CA VAL A 382 16.78 -0.88 -5.91
C VAL A 382 17.63 0.06 -5.07
N THR A 383 17.34 1.35 -5.11
CA THR A 383 18.02 2.37 -4.32
C THR A 383 17.28 2.62 -3.01
N VAL A 384 18.01 2.49 -1.90
CA VAL A 384 17.55 2.80 -0.55
C VAL A 384 18.29 4.05 -0.06
N THR A 385 17.57 5.02 0.48
CA THR A 385 18.15 6.21 1.12
C THR A 385 17.44 6.48 2.45
N GLY A 386 18.18 6.38 3.55
CA GLY A 386 17.72 6.82 4.87
C GLY A 386 17.97 8.31 5.08
N SER A 387 16.94 9.05 5.46
CA SER A 387 17.04 10.46 5.82
C SER A 387 17.73 10.67 7.18
N GLU A 388 18.04 11.92 7.50
CA GLU A 388 18.52 12.31 8.84
C GLU A 388 17.47 12.05 9.94
N ASP A 389 16.19 12.05 9.58
CA ASP A 389 15.09 11.81 10.51
C ASP A 389 14.80 10.32 10.76
N ALA A 390 15.41 9.42 9.97
CA ALA A 390 15.26 7.99 10.17
C ALA A 390 15.98 7.51 11.44
N GLU A 391 15.41 6.50 12.09
CA GLU A 391 16.03 5.86 13.24
C GLU A 391 17.35 5.18 12.82
N PRO A 392 18.49 5.42 13.49
CA PRO A 392 19.72 4.74 13.15
C PRO A 392 19.67 3.24 13.46
N GLY A 393 20.53 2.48 12.81
CA GLY A 393 20.67 1.04 13.00
C GLY A 393 20.27 0.25 11.75
N LEU A 394 20.04 -1.05 11.96
CA LEU A 394 19.76 -1.99 10.88
C LEU A 394 18.26 -2.02 10.56
N HIS A 395 17.92 -1.61 9.34
CA HIS A 395 16.62 -1.74 8.72
C HIS A 395 16.55 -2.98 7.84
N GLN A 396 15.46 -3.72 7.98
CA GLN A 396 15.14 -4.89 7.17
C GLN A 396 13.99 -4.53 6.24
N ILE A 397 14.30 -4.24 4.98
CA ILE A 397 13.34 -3.73 4.00
C ILE A 397 12.78 -4.91 3.20
N PRO A 398 11.53 -5.34 3.44
CA PRO A 398 10.93 -6.42 2.68
C PRO A 398 10.66 -5.97 1.24
N PHE A 399 10.82 -6.90 0.30
CA PHE A 399 10.39 -6.73 -1.08
C PHE A 399 9.73 -8.01 -1.61
N SER A 400 8.83 -7.84 -2.56
CA SER A 400 8.15 -8.91 -3.28
C SER A 400 8.33 -8.72 -4.78
N VAL A 401 8.53 -9.81 -5.50
CA VAL A 401 8.59 -9.84 -6.96
C VAL A 401 7.44 -10.70 -7.46
N PHE A 402 6.56 -10.11 -8.27
CA PHE A 402 5.38 -10.77 -8.82
C PHE A 402 5.58 -11.10 -10.29
N ASN A 403 5.11 -12.28 -10.74
CA ASN A 403 4.94 -12.60 -12.16
C ASN A 403 3.47 -12.46 -12.57
N PHE A 404 3.12 -11.39 -13.29
CA PHE A 404 1.74 -11.07 -13.67
C PHE A 404 1.14 -12.00 -14.75
N ASN A 405 1.98 -12.72 -15.49
CA ASN A 405 1.53 -13.66 -16.52
C ASN A 405 1.35 -15.09 -15.99
N SER A 406 1.49 -15.29 -14.67
CA SER A 406 1.18 -16.56 -14.01
C SER A 406 -0.22 -16.51 -13.41
N PRO A 407 -1.10 -17.50 -13.70
CA PRO A 407 -2.42 -17.56 -13.09
C PRO A 407 -2.37 -17.74 -11.57
N GLU A 408 -1.28 -18.31 -11.05
CA GLU A 408 -1.05 -18.52 -9.61
C GLU A 408 -0.44 -17.29 -8.92
N PHE A 409 -0.21 -16.19 -9.65
CA PHE A 409 0.48 -14.98 -9.15
C PHE A 409 1.74 -15.31 -8.35
N LEU A 410 2.57 -16.19 -8.90
CA LEU A 410 3.80 -16.65 -8.25
C LEU A 410 4.62 -15.44 -7.78
N ALA A 411 4.74 -15.33 -6.45
CA ALA A 411 5.46 -14.27 -5.79
C ALA A 411 6.71 -14.85 -5.12
N ALA A 412 7.85 -14.19 -5.34
CA ALA A 412 9.08 -14.45 -4.60
C ALA A 412 9.37 -13.24 -3.72
N SER A 413 9.72 -13.46 -2.45
CA SER A 413 9.98 -12.39 -1.50
C SER A 413 11.40 -12.45 -0.94
N GLY A 414 11.96 -11.31 -0.61
CA GLY A 414 13.24 -11.19 0.07
C GLY A 414 13.31 -9.96 0.97
N THR A 415 14.50 -9.70 1.52
CA THR A 415 14.74 -8.55 2.40
C THR A 415 16.07 -7.89 2.04
N LEU A 416 16.10 -6.56 2.00
CA LEU A 416 17.33 -5.77 1.89
C LEU A 416 17.77 -5.36 3.29
N SER A 417 19.03 -5.60 3.64
CA SER A 417 19.62 -5.13 4.90
C SER A 417 20.29 -3.77 4.70
N TYR A 418 19.69 -2.71 5.22
CA TYR A 418 20.20 -1.33 5.15
C TYR A 418 20.55 -0.83 6.55
N GLU A 419 21.80 -0.43 6.79
CA GLU A 419 22.26 0.03 8.10
C GLU A 419 22.55 1.53 8.07
N LEU A 420 21.74 2.31 8.77
CA LEU A 420 21.89 3.75 8.90
C LEU A 420 22.80 4.07 10.09
N SER A 421 23.85 4.84 9.86
CA SER A 421 24.79 5.27 10.89
C SER A 421 24.16 6.34 11.78
N GLU A 422 24.46 6.26 13.09
CA GLU A 422 24.16 7.34 14.02
C GLU A 422 24.81 8.66 13.54
N PRO A 423 24.06 9.79 13.48
CA PRO A 423 24.65 11.08 13.18
C PRO A 423 25.76 11.45 14.17
N THR A 424 26.86 12.04 13.69
CA THR A 424 27.97 12.49 14.55
C THR A 424 27.78 13.94 15.00
N GLY A 425 27.98 14.22 16.29
CA GLY A 425 27.89 15.58 16.85
C GLY A 425 26.53 15.85 17.48
N CYS A 426 26.20 17.14 17.67
CA CYS A 426 24.86 17.52 18.13
C CYS A 426 23.87 17.38 16.96
N PHE A 427 22.79 16.66 17.19
CA PHE A 427 21.81 16.34 16.17
C PHE A 427 20.41 16.27 16.79
N VAL A 428 19.44 16.96 16.19
CA VAL A 428 18.04 16.97 16.63
C VAL A 428 17.28 15.87 15.89
N ARG A 429 16.66 14.96 16.63
CA ARG A 429 15.86 13.86 16.07
C ARG A 429 14.39 14.26 15.97
N THR A 430 13.90 14.54 14.77
CA THR A 430 12.51 14.98 14.55
C THR A 430 11.48 14.03 15.18
N SER A 431 11.66 12.71 15.02
CA SER A 431 10.78 11.65 15.54
C SER A 431 10.71 11.58 17.07
N ARG A 432 11.71 12.13 17.77
CA ARG A 432 11.88 12.00 19.22
C ARG A 432 11.80 13.34 19.96
N GLU A 433 12.00 14.47 19.28
CA GLU A 433 12.15 15.78 19.91
C GLU A 433 11.15 16.82 19.39
N ILE A 434 10.58 16.61 18.19
CA ILE A 434 9.72 17.59 17.51
C ILE A 434 8.32 17.06 17.30
N PHE A 435 8.17 15.88 16.71
CA PHE A 435 6.88 15.24 16.46
C PHE A 435 6.94 13.77 16.86
N VAL A 436 6.53 13.49 18.10
CA VAL A 436 6.58 12.15 18.68
C VAL A 436 5.29 11.42 18.38
N LYS A 437 5.35 10.42 17.50
CA LYS A 437 4.19 9.64 17.03
C LYS A 437 4.35 8.12 17.14
N HIS A 438 5.46 7.67 17.72
CA HIS A 438 5.80 6.26 17.82
C HIS A 438 4.82 5.50 18.72
N LEU A 439 4.44 4.27 18.35
CA LEU A 439 3.44 3.47 19.07
C LEU A 439 3.79 3.27 20.54
N GLY A 440 5.07 3.07 20.86
CA GLY A 440 5.55 2.99 22.25
C GLY A 440 5.25 4.23 23.12
N VAL A 441 4.83 5.36 22.51
CA VAL A 441 4.40 6.59 23.19
C VAL A 441 2.88 6.77 23.04
N VAL A 442 2.37 6.75 21.80
CA VAL A 442 0.96 7.06 21.51
C VAL A 442 -0.02 5.93 21.83
N GLU A 443 0.51 4.75 22.16
CA GLU A 443 -0.20 3.59 22.73
C GLU A 443 0.49 3.09 24.01
N ASP A 444 1.16 3.98 24.76
CA ASP A 444 1.77 3.60 26.03
C ASP A 444 0.70 2.98 26.95
N PRO A 445 0.91 1.74 27.43
CA PRO A 445 -0.12 0.95 28.12
C PRO A 445 -0.46 1.47 29.53
N ILE A 446 0.21 2.53 29.99
CA ILE A 446 -0.02 3.17 31.28
C ILE A 446 -0.51 4.61 31.07
N ARG A 447 0.18 5.40 30.24
CA ARG A 447 -0.06 6.84 30.08
C ARG A 447 -1.21 7.17 29.15
N THR A 448 -1.53 6.30 28.19
CA THR A 448 -2.61 6.54 27.22
C THR A 448 -3.91 5.83 27.57
N THR A 449 -4.00 5.23 28.76
CA THR A 449 -5.17 4.50 29.26
C THR A 449 -5.31 4.64 30.79
N PHE A 450 -6.47 4.26 31.33
CA PHE A 450 -6.69 4.14 32.78
C PHE A 450 -6.53 2.71 33.31
N GLU A 451 -6.07 1.77 32.46
CA GLU A 451 -5.83 0.36 32.82
C GLU A 451 -4.47 0.12 33.53
N GLY A 452 -3.68 1.18 33.75
CA GLY A 452 -2.43 1.11 34.50
C GLY A 452 -2.63 0.77 35.99
N PRO A 453 -1.54 0.55 36.75
CA PRO A 453 -1.62 0.27 38.18
C PRO A 453 -2.41 1.36 38.93
N PRO A 454 -3.28 0.99 39.89
CA PRO A 454 -3.96 1.96 40.75
C PRO A 454 -2.96 2.88 41.47
N ASP A 455 -3.31 4.15 41.61
CA ASP A 455 -2.51 5.20 42.27
C ASP A 455 -1.14 5.52 41.62
N ASP A 456 -0.82 4.92 40.47
CA ASP A 456 0.37 5.28 39.70
C ASP A 456 0.15 6.64 39.02
N PRO A 457 1.00 7.66 39.29
CA PRO A 457 0.85 8.99 38.70
C PRO A 457 1.05 9.03 37.18
N ARG A 458 1.56 7.95 36.58
CA ARG A 458 1.65 7.77 35.12
C ARG A 458 0.30 7.41 34.51
N THR A 459 -0.60 6.78 35.27
CA THR A 459 -1.86 6.24 34.75
C THR A 459 -2.74 7.35 34.16
N GLY A 460 -2.96 7.25 32.85
CA GLY A 460 -3.76 8.18 32.06
C GLY A 460 -3.11 9.53 31.77
N ALA A 461 -1.81 9.73 32.04
CA ALA A 461 -1.13 11.03 31.93
C ALA A 461 -1.28 11.74 30.56
N TRP A 462 -1.44 10.97 29.48
CA TRP A 462 -1.61 11.46 28.11
C TRP A 462 -2.98 11.14 27.51
N THR A 463 -3.95 10.73 28.34
CA THR A 463 -5.34 10.56 27.90
C THR A 463 -6.01 11.91 27.68
N PHE A 464 -6.95 11.98 26.74
CA PHE A 464 -7.81 13.15 26.58
C PHE A 464 -8.50 13.52 27.90
N ALA A 465 -8.99 12.52 28.66
CA ALA A 465 -9.61 12.71 29.96
C ALA A 465 -8.74 13.49 30.94
N ARG A 466 -7.50 13.04 31.17
CA ARG A 466 -6.59 13.69 32.13
C ARG A 466 -6.28 15.12 31.74
N LEU A 467 -6.04 15.36 30.44
CA LEU A 467 -5.73 16.69 29.93
C LEU A 467 -6.93 17.64 30.08
N MET A 468 -8.15 17.15 29.89
CA MET A 468 -9.38 17.93 30.10
C MET A 468 -9.66 18.16 31.59
N GLU A 469 -9.42 17.17 32.45
CA GLU A 469 -9.50 17.32 33.90
C GLU A 469 -8.57 18.44 34.37
N ASP A 470 -7.29 18.41 34.00
CA ASP A 470 -6.28 19.39 34.40
C ASP A 470 -6.53 20.80 33.85
N MET A 471 -7.24 20.90 32.72
CA MET A 471 -7.65 22.16 32.10
C MET A 471 -8.90 22.77 32.74
N ALA A 472 -9.84 21.95 33.21
CA ALA A 472 -11.12 22.39 33.75
C ALA A 472 -10.97 23.11 35.12
N PRO A 473 -11.95 23.95 35.53
CA PRO A 473 -11.89 24.67 36.81
C PRO A 473 -11.64 23.73 37.99
N THR A 474 -12.35 22.60 38.01
CA THR A 474 -12.04 21.42 38.82
C THR A 474 -12.12 20.17 37.96
N ALA A 475 -11.49 19.07 38.39
CA ALA A 475 -11.58 17.79 37.67
C ALA A 475 -13.03 17.29 37.50
N ALA A 476 -13.91 17.59 38.47
CA ALA A 476 -15.32 17.21 38.41
C ALA A 476 -16.12 18.01 37.35
N ASP A 477 -15.64 19.18 36.93
CA ASP A 477 -16.28 20.00 35.91
C ASP A 477 -15.94 19.55 34.47
N ALA A 478 -14.92 18.71 34.31
CA ALA A 478 -14.40 18.34 33.00
C ALA A 478 -15.43 17.65 32.08
N PRO A 479 -16.26 16.70 32.54
CA PRO A 479 -17.29 16.11 31.70
C PRO A 479 -18.26 17.15 31.13
N ALA A 480 -18.71 18.10 31.94
CA ALA A 480 -19.61 19.17 31.51
C ALA A 480 -18.95 20.14 30.53
N MET A 481 -17.66 20.46 30.75
CA MET A 481 -16.89 21.31 29.84
C MET A 481 -16.68 20.65 28.47
N VAL A 482 -16.39 19.35 28.44
CA VAL A 482 -16.25 18.56 27.21
C VAL A 482 -17.58 18.43 26.47
N GLU A 483 -18.66 18.14 27.19
CA GLU A 483 -20.00 18.08 26.60
C GLU A 483 -20.43 19.43 26.03
N GLN A 484 -20.15 20.54 26.73
CA GLN A 484 -20.38 21.88 26.19
C GLN A 484 -19.57 22.13 24.91
N LEU A 485 -18.29 21.71 24.87
CA LEU A 485 -17.45 21.87 23.68
C LEU A 485 -18.10 21.21 22.46
N PHE A 486 -18.43 19.91 22.54
CA PHE A 486 -18.94 19.16 21.39
C PHE A 486 -20.39 19.52 21.02
N THR A 487 -21.19 20.01 21.98
CA THR A 487 -22.55 20.49 21.67
C THR A 487 -22.57 21.82 20.91
N THR A 488 -21.44 22.55 20.80
CA THR A 488 -21.35 23.75 19.94
C THR A 488 -21.60 23.46 18.45
N TRP A 489 -21.47 22.21 18.00
CA TRP A 489 -21.80 21.81 16.63
C TRP A 489 -23.30 21.56 16.43
N MET A 490 -24.12 21.47 17.48
CA MET A 490 -25.55 21.20 17.36
C MET A 490 -26.36 22.41 16.91
N THR A 491 -25.78 23.62 16.99
CA THR A 491 -26.45 24.88 16.66
C THR A 491 -25.48 25.84 15.97
N ASP A 492 -26.02 26.78 15.21
CA ASP A 492 -25.22 27.85 14.61
C ASP A 492 -24.52 28.66 15.69
N GLN A 493 -23.22 28.89 15.52
CA GLN A 493 -22.44 29.78 16.38
C GLN A 493 -22.22 31.12 15.70
N VAL A 494 -21.94 32.16 16.47
CA VAL A 494 -21.55 33.47 15.94
C VAL A 494 -20.23 33.89 16.58
N VAL A 495 -19.20 34.05 15.76
CA VAL A 495 -17.85 34.45 16.19
C VAL A 495 -17.36 35.58 15.29
N ASN A 496 -16.94 36.68 15.90
CA ASN A 496 -16.53 37.91 15.20
C ASN A 496 -17.56 38.37 14.13
N GLY A 497 -18.85 38.22 14.40
CA GLY A 497 -19.92 38.60 13.47
C GLY A 497 -20.16 37.62 12.30
N PHE A 498 -19.37 36.54 12.19
CA PHE A 498 -19.58 35.48 11.21
C PHE A 498 -20.40 34.34 11.79
N THR A 499 -21.37 33.85 11.02
CA THR A 499 -22.15 32.66 11.37
C THR A 499 -21.39 31.41 11.00
N ILE A 500 -21.18 30.54 11.98
CA ILE A 500 -20.58 29.22 11.81
C ILE A 500 -21.73 28.20 11.84
N PRO A 501 -22.05 27.53 10.72
CA PRO A 501 -23.19 26.62 10.64
C PRO A 501 -23.10 25.43 11.61
N ALA A 502 -24.24 24.96 12.09
CA ALA A 502 -24.34 23.69 12.80
C ALA A 502 -23.88 22.50 11.94
N ARG A 503 -23.26 21.49 12.58
CA ARG A 503 -22.97 20.17 11.99
C ARG A 503 -23.47 19.08 12.94
N PRO A 504 -24.78 18.78 12.91
CA PRO A 504 -25.43 17.92 13.90
C PRO A 504 -24.96 16.44 13.86
N ALA A 505 -24.24 16.03 12.82
CA ALA A 505 -23.57 14.73 12.77
C ALA A 505 -22.59 14.50 13.94
N ILE A 506 -22.19 15.56 14.66
CA ILE A 506 -21.42 15.42 15.92
C ILE A 506 -22.12 14.50 16.93
N GLN A 507 -23.46 14.48 16.92
CA GLN A 507 -24.25 13.63 17.81
C GLN A 507 -23.91 12.17 17.55
N GLN A 508 -23.99 11.74 16.29
CA GLN A 508 -23.75 10.35 15.90
C GLN A 508 -22.26 9.97 15.91
N VAL A 509 -21.37 10.89 15.49
CA VAL A 509 -19.95 10.58 15.29
C VAL A 509 -19.17 10.58 16.61
N VAL A 510 -19.59 11.40 17.58
CA VAL A 510 -18.86 11.57 18.86
C VAL A 510 -19.75 11.29 20.07
N LEU A 511 -20.92 11.94 20.20
CA LEU A 511 -21.67 11.92 21.47
C LEU A 511 -22.42 10.61 21.74
N ASP A 512 -22.96 9.96 20.71
CA ASP A 512 -23.69 8.68 20.82
C ASP A 512 -22.73 7.50 21.06
N GLU A 513 -21.49 7.63 20.59
CA GLU A 513 -20.42 6.64 20.74
C GLU A 513 -19.69 6.78 22.08
N TRP A 514 -19.88 7.89 22.79
CA TRP A 514 -19.22 8.19 24.05
C TRP A 514 -20.01 7.63 25.24
N PRO A 515 -19.47 6.66 26.00
CA PRO A 515 -20.16 6.12 27.16
C PRO A 515 -20.46 7.19 28.22
N ARG A 516 -21.54 6.98 28.97
CA ARG A 516 -21.98 7.87 30.05
C ARG A 516 -21.91 7.18 31.40
N ASN A 517 -21.56 7.95 32.42
CA ASN A 517 -21.63 7.56 33.82
C ASN A 517 -23.09 7.41 34.28
N ALA A 518 -23.28 6.79 35.45
CA ALA A 518 -24.61 6.60 36.04
C ALA A 518 -25.37 7.91 36.33
N ASP A 519 -24.66 9.03 36.48
CA ASP A 519 -25.24 10.37 36.66
C ASP A 519 -25.59 11.07 35.34
N GLY A 520 -25.33 10.42 34.20
CA GLY A 520 -25.59 10.93 32.85
C GLY A 520 -24.45 11.76 32.26
N SER A 521 -23.40 12.08 33.02
CA SER A 521 -22.22 12.77 32.49
C SER A 521 -21.42 11.88 31.53
N LEU A 522 -20.64 12.48 30.62
CA LEU A 522 -19.71 11.74 29.77
C LEU A 522 -18.65 11.03 30.63
N ASP A 523 -18.43 9.73 30.38
CA ASP A 523 -17.28 9.02 30.93
C ASP A 523 -16.04 9.37 30.11
N LEU A 524 -15.30 10.39 30.55
CA LEU A 524 -14.11 10.84 29.83
C LEU A 524 -13.03 9.76 29.71
N ARG A 525 -13.00 8.76 30.61
CA ARG A 525 -12.02 7.68 30.54
C ARG A 525 -12.21 6.78 29.32
N GLN A 526 -13.41 6.80 28.75
CA GLN A 526 -13.78 6.06 27.54
C GLN A 526 -14.02 7.01 26.35
N ALA A 527 -13.27 8.11 26.29
CA ALA A 527 -13.32 9.04 25.17
C ALA A 527 -13.05 8.32 23.84
N PRO A 528 -13.85 8.53 22.77
CA PRO A 528 -13.64 7.96 21.44
C PRO A 528 -12.52 8.70 20.69
N LEU A 529 -11.39 8.94 21.34
CA LEU A 529 -10.25 9.69 20.82
C LEU A 529 -8.94 8.94 21.06
N LEU A 530 -8.14 8.80 20.01
CA LEU A 530 -6.80 8.21 20.05
C LEU A 530 -5.74 9.30 19.98
N LEU A 531 -4.68 9.16 20.78
CA LEU A 531 -3.50 10.02 20.65
C LEU A 531 -2.80 9.70 19.32
N LEU A 532 -2.59 10.74 18.51
CA LEU A 532 -1.87 10.68 17.23
C LEU A 532 -0.41 11.11 17.38
N GLY A 533 -0.15 12.05 18.28
CA GLY A 533 1.21 12.49 18.58
C GLY A 533 1.30 13.59 19.63
N ILE A 534 2.52 13.75 20.16
CA ILE A 534 2.93 14.82 21.07
C ILE A 534 3.94 15.68 20.31
N VAL A 535 3.67 16.99 20.21
CA VAL A 535 4.40 17.89 19.32
C VAL A 535 5.06 19.00 20.12
N ASN A 536 6.35 19.23 19.84
CA ASN A 536 7.11 20.38 20.30
C ASN A 536 7.18 21.43 19.19
N ARG A 537 6.71 22.62 19.49
CA ARG A 537 6.69 23.79 18.62
C ARG A 537 7.48 24.93 19.25
N ILE A 538 8.75 24.67 19.55
CA ILE A 538 9.66 25.71 20.09
C ILE A 538 9.96 26.81 19.05
N ASP A 539 9.72 26.51 17.78
CA ASP A 539 9.84 27.43 16.64
C ASP A 539 8.88 28.63 16.75
N VAL A 540 7.72 28.47 17.40
CA VAL A 540 6.76 29.57 17.60
C VAL A 540 6.98 30.32 18.93
N ARG A 541 8.16 30.22 19.54
CA ARG A 541 8.51 30.94 20.77
C ARG A 541 8.30 32.44 20.65
N ASN A 542 7.77 33.03 21.71
CA ASN A 542 7.57 34.46 21.80
C ASN A 542 7.70 34.92 23.25
N LEU A 543 8.93 35.29 23.62
CA LEU A 543 9.24 35.70 24.98
C LEU A 543 8.49 36.97 25.40
N ALA A 544 8.17 37.85 24.44
CA ALA A 544 7.37 39.05 24.71
C ALA A 544 5.92 38.72 25.11
N GLU A 545 5.41 37.55 24.71
CA GLU A 545 4.11 37.01 25.11
C GLU A 545 4.23 35.98 26.24
N GLY A 546 5.43 35.82 26.83
CA GLY A 546 5.65 34.99 28.02
C GLY A 546 5.72 33.49 27.77
N HIS A 547 6.12 33.04 26.56
CA HIS A 547 6.25 31.62 26.26
C HIS A 547 7.44 31.24 25.38
N ALA A 548 7.99 30.05 25.64
CA ALA A 548 9.09 29.43 24.91
C ALA A 548 8.64 28.66 23.66
N GLY A 549 7.36 28.76 23.28
CA GLY A 549 6.79 28.02 22.15
C GLY A 549 5.50 27.34 22.57
N GLU A 550 5.19 26.23 21.90
CA GLU A 550 4.00 25.43 22.19
C GLU A 550 4.33 23.94 22.38
N GLY A 551 3.60 23.29 23.27
CA GLY A 551 3.49 21.83 23.34
C GLY A 551 2.09 21.42 22.92
N ARG A 552 1.96 20.44 22.02
CA ARG A 552 0.64 19.99 21.52
C ARG A 552 0.39 18.52 21.79
N PHE A 553 -0.86 18.20 22.10
CA PHE A 553 -1.39 16.84 22.02
C PHE A 553 -2.39 16.79 20.87
N VAL A 554 -2.16 15.91 19.90
CA VAL A 554 -3.02 15.73 18.73
C VAL A 554 -3.83 14.46 18.93
N PHE A 555 -5.15 14.57 18.99
CA PHE A 555 -6.07 13.44 19.06
C PHE A 555 -6.83 13.28 17.75
N GLY A 556 -7.16 12.04 17.38
CA GLY A 556 -8.06 11.70 16.28
C GLY A 556 -9.29 11.00 16.83
N VAL A 557 -10.47 11.32 16.30
CA VAL A 557 -11.71 10.62 16.67
C VAL A 557 -11.70 9.21 16.10
N PHE A 558 -11.96 8.22 16.93
CA PHE A 558 -12.13 6.82 16.55
C PHE A 558 -13.51 6.36 17.00
N SER A 559 -14.41 6.18 16.04
CA SER A 559 -15.79 5.81 16.31
C SER A 559 -16.34 4.91 15.23
N GLN A 560 -17.35 4.09 15.56
CA GLN A 560 -17.95 3.12 14.64
C GLN A 560 -16.94 2.10 14.08
N GLY A 561 -15.82 1.88 14.78
CA GLY A 561 -14.75 0.96 14.37
C GLY A 561 -13.74 1.53 13.36
N PHE A 562 -13.82 2.83 13.05
CA PHE A 562 -12.94 3.47 12.07
C PHE A 562 -12.32 4.76 12.60
N ALA A 563 -11.15 5.10 12.07
CA ALA A 563 -10.50 6.39 12.30
C ALA A 563 -11.24 7.48 11.49
N GLN A 564 -11.93 8.38 12.18
CA GLN A 564 -12.72 9.43 11.56
C GLN A 564 -11.81 10.58 11.11
N GLN A 565 -12.17 11.21 10.00
CA GLN A 565 -11.52 12.40 9.42
C GLN A 565 -11.83 13.65 10.28
N PHE A 566 -11.40 13.60 11.54
CA PHE A 566 -11.67 14.57 12.59
C PHE A 566 -10.54 14.51 13.64
N THR A 567 -9.77 15.58 13.77
CA THR A 567 -8.76 15.74 14.82
C THR A 567 -9.15 16.82 15.85
N VAL A 568 -8.67 16.64 17.08
CA VAL A 568 -8.78 17.59 18.20
C VAL A 568 -7.37 17.84 18.73
N ILE A 569 -6.91 19.08 18.64
CA ILE A 569 -5.53 19.49 18.94
C ILE A 569 -5.55 20.40 20.16
N LEU A 570 -4.89 19.99 21.24
CA LEU A 570 -4.71 20.80 22.44
C LEU A 570 -3.36 21.51 22.35
N GLU A 571 -3.35 22.84 22.23
CA GLU A 571 -2.14 23.63 22.01
C GLU A 571 -1.80 24.46 23.26
N TYR A 572 -0.82 24.00 24.04
CA TYR A 572 -0.39 24.62 25.29
C TYR A 572 0.79 25.55 25.07
N LYS A 573 0.79 26.70 25.72
CA LYS A 573 1.95 27.62 25.72
C LYS A 573 2.98 27.11 26.71
N LEU A 574 4.24 27.01 26.31
CA LEU A 574 5.35 26.64 27.20
C LEU A 574 5.75 27.85 28.05
N PRO A 575 5.43 27.94 29.37
CA PRO A 575 5.65 29.17 30.12
C PRO A 575 7.14 29.56 30.20
N ALA A 576 7.45 30.83 29.91
CA ALA A 576 8.82 31.36 29.96
C ALA A 576 8.83 32.88 30.19
N SER A 577 9.74 33.37 31.01
CA SER A 577 9.93 34.81 31.27
C SER A 577 11.32 35.32 30.89
N THR A 578 12.27 34.41 30.70
CA THR A 578 13.66 34.73 30.34
C THR A 578 14.15 33.90 29.15
N GLU A 579 15.21 34.37 28.51
CA GLU A 579 15.93 33.60 27.48
C GLU A 579 16.49 32.26 28.03
N ALA A 580 16.81 32.22 29.32
CA ALA A 580 17.25 30.99 29.99
C ALA A 580 16.11 29.96 30.10
N ASP A 581 14.87 30.40 30.31
CA ASP A 581 13.71 29.50 30.34
C ASP A 581 13.49 28.84 28.97
N VAL A 582 13.64 29.61 27.89
CA VAL A 582 13.55 29.10 26.50
C VAL A 582 14.59 28.01 26.25
N LEU A 583 15.85 28.27 26.60
CA LEU A 583 16.92 27.27 26.48
C LEU A 583 16.67 26.07 27.41
N GLY A 584 16.08 26.27 28.58
CA GLY A 584 15.68 25.19 29.47
C GLY A 584 14.64 24.25 28.86
N TRP A 585 13.64 24.80 28.13
CA TRP A 585 12.69 24.01 27.36
C TRP A 585 13.36 23.29 26.19
N ALA A 586 14.18 24.00 25.40
CA ALA A 586 14.92 23.41 24.27
C ALA A 586 15.78 22.23 24.72
N ASN A 587 16.59 22.41 25.76
CA ASN A 587 17.48 21.35 26.26
C ASN A 587 16.71 20.16 26.84
N ALA A 588 15.54 20.38 27.46
CA ALA A 588 14.72 19.29 27.97
C ALA A 588 14.17 18.42 26.84
N TRP A 589 13.62 19.04 25.79
CA TRP A 589 13.19 18.31 24.59
C TRP A 589 14.37 17.63 23.90
N HIS A 590 15.52 18.30 23.78
CA HIS A 590 16.69 17.76 23.12
C HIS A 590 17.28 16.53 23.84
N ALA A 591 17.25 16.53 25.17
CA ALA A 591 17.72 15.40 25.97
C ALA A 591 17.01 14.08 25.60
N LEU A 592 15.73 14.15 25.17
CA LEU A 592 14.97 12.98 24.72
C LEU A 592 15.65 12.23 23.56
N GLY A 593 16.31 12.95 22.65
CA GLY A 593 16.97 12.37 21.47
C GLY A 593 18.10 11.40 21.83
N SER A 594 18.68 11.53 23.02
CA SER A 594 19.77 10.68 23.52
C SER A 594 19.32 9.43 24.29
N LEU A 595 18.03 9.34 24.61
CA LEU A 595 17.50 8.23 25.42
C LEU A 595 17.22 6.99 24.54
N PRO A 596 17.28 5.77 25.10
CA PRO A 596 16.83 4.57 24.41
C PRO A 596 15.38 4.73 23.94
N PHE A 597 15.08 4.33 22.71
CA PHE A 597 13.76 4.56 22.12
C PHE A 597 13.30 3.35 21.30
N PRO A 598 12.07 2.86 21.48
CA PRO A 598 11.14 3.23 22.56
C PRO A 598 11.61 2.71 23.93
N SER A 599 11.37 3.45 25.02
CA SER A 599 11.64 2.97 26.37
C SER A 599 10.82 3.70 27.43
N GLU A 600 10.67 3.08 28.61
CA GLU A 600 10.07 3.75 29.78
C GLU A 600 10.92 4.94 30.25
N GLU A 601 12.25 4.90 30.08
CA GLU A 601 13.13 6.03 30.41
C GLU A 601 12.79 7.26 29.54
N TYR A 602 12.61 7.05 28.24
CA TYR A 602 12.16 8.07 27.31
C TYR A 602 10.75 8.57 27.68
N ASN A 603 9.79 7.67 27.92
CA ASN A 603 8.41 8.05 28.22
C ASN A 603 8.29 8.79 29.56
N ALA A 604 9.10 8.44 30.56
CA ALA A 604 9.17 9.15 31.83
C ALA A 604 9.70 10.59 31.64
N ALA A 605 10.79 10.77 30.88
CA ALA A 605 11.32 12.09 30.57
C ALA A 605 10.34 12.95 29.75
N LEU A 606 9.66 12.36 28.76
CA LEU A 606 8.62 13.04 27.99
C LEU A 606 7.42 13.41 28.87
N GLN A 607 7.05 12.55 29.83
CA GLN A 607 5.97 12.86 30.78
C GLN A 607 6.35 14.05 31.68
N GLU A 608 7.59 14.13 32.16
CA GLU A 608 8.05 15.28 32.96
C GLU A 608 7.93 16.59 32.17
N ILE A 609 8.33 16.59 30.90
CA ILE A 609 8.21 17.75 30.01
C ILE A 609 6.75 18.12 29.79
N THR A 610 5.91 17.14 29.44
CA THR A 610 4.49 17.39 29.15
C THR A 610 3.71 17.84 30.38
N THR A 611 4.00 17.30 31.56
CA THR A 611 3.38 17.72 32.82
C THR A 611 3.66 19.19 33.13
N ARG A 612 4.85 19.71 32.79
CA ARG A 612 5.21 21.12 33.03
C ARG A 612 4.34 22.11 32.27
N PHE A 613 3.74 21.74 31.14
CA PHE A 613 2.85 22.63 30.38
C PHE A 613 1.38 22.19 30.46
N ALA A 614 1.07 20.91 30.42
CA ALA A 614 -0.31 20.43 30.37
C ALA A 614 -0.93 20.18 31.76
N GLY A 615 -0.09 20.01 32.78
CA GLY A 615 -0.55 19.72 34.13
C GLY A 615 -1.34 20.87 34.76
N ARG A 616 -2.19 20.53 35.73
CA ARG A 616 -2.97 21.52 36.49
C ARG A 616 -2.06 22.60 37.09
N ASN A 617 -2.48 23.86 36.98
CA ASN A 617 -1.74 25.02 37.47
C ASN A 617 -0.36 25.25 36.81
N ALA A 618 -0.12 24.72 35.61
CA ALA A 618 1.10 25.01 34.84
C ALA A 618 1.29 26.51 34.55
N ALA A 619 0.23 27.31 34.52
CA ALA A 619 0.28 28.76 34.38
C ALA A 619 -0.74 29.45 35.33
N PRO A 620 -0.42 29.63 36.63
CA PRO A 620 -1.38 30.07 37.65
C PRO A 620 -2.05 31.43 37.40
N GLY A 621 -1.48 32.28 36.54
CA GLY A 621 -2.05 33.58 36.16
C GLY A 621 -3.06 33.54 35.00
N ARG A 622 -3.34 32.36 34.42
CA ARG A 622 -4.28 32.17 33.32
C ARG A 622 -5.59 31.52 33.81
N PRO A 623 -6.69 31.56 33.03
CA PRO A 623 -7.92 30.86 33.37
C PRO A 623 -7.67 29.40 33.79
N ASN A 624 -8.27 28.98 34.91
CA ASN A 624 -8.10 27.68 35.57
C ASN A 624 -6.65 27.30 35.92
N GLY A 625 -5.70 28.25 35.89
CA GLY A 625 -4.28 27.97 36.02
C GLY A 625 -3.68 27.17 34.86
N SER A 626 -4.42 26.97 33.76
CA SER A 626 -3.98 26.18 32.62
C SER A 626 -3.09 26.99 31.68
N SER A 627 -2.05 26.37 31.14
CA SER A 627 -1.22 27.00 30.10
C SER A 627 -1.81 26.88 28.69
N ILE A 628 -2.99 26.26 28.55
CA ILE A 628 -3.65 26.10 27.25
C ILE A 628 -3.75 27.45 26.53
N GLY A 629 -3.24 27.47 25.30
CA GLY A 629 -3.38 28.58 24.38
C GLY A 629 -4.75 28.51 23.72
N GLN A 630 -4.95 27.43 22.96
CA GLN A 630 -6.16 27.17 22.21
C GLN A 630 -6.38 25.66 22.01
N ILE A 631 -7.61 25.28 21.72
CA ILE A 631 -7.96 23.97 21.16
C ILE A 631 -8.39 24.19 19.71
N ARG A 632 -7.87 23.39 18.80
CA ARG A 632 -8.27 23.42 17.39
C ARG A 632 -8.89 22.09 17.00
N THR A 633 -10.00 22.15 16.30
CA THR A 633 -10.62 20.99 15.69
C THR A 633 -10.56 21.11 14.19
N ASN A 634 -10.36 19.98 13.51
CA ASN A 634 -10.22 19.95 12.07
C ASN A 634 -10.99 18.73 11.56
N GLU A 635 -12.06 18.96 10.81
CA GLU A 635 -12.97 17.89 10.41
C GLU A 635 -13.65 18.10 9.06
N ILE A 636 -13.90 16.97 8.40
CA ILE A 636 -14.86 16.83 7.29
C ILE A 636 -15.86 15.70 7.58
N ALA A 637 -15.62 14.91 8.62
CA ALA A 637 -16.45 13.78 9.02
C ALA A 637 -17.87 14.18 9.43
N LEU A 638 -18.10 15.44 9.81
CA LEU A 638 -19.42 15.92 10.25
C LEU A 638 -20.24 16.51 9.09
N ALA A 639 -19.57 17.19 8.15
CA ALA A 639 -20.17 17.71 6.91
C ALA A 639 -19.10 18.16 5.90
N GLY A 640 -19.46 18.23 4.62
CA GLY A 640 -18.71 18.99 3.62
C GLY A 640 -19.16 20.46 3.59
N PRO A 641 -18.28 21.43 3.28
CA PRO A 641 -16.84 21.29 3.04
C PRO A 641 -16.05 21.06 4.35
N TRP A 642 -14.75 20.81 4.25
CA TRP A 642 -13.83 20.84 5.38
C TRP A 642 -14.02 22.08 6.26
N GLU A 643 -13.94 21.91 7.59
CA GLU A 643 -13.94 23.01 8.54
C GLU A 643 -12.90 22.83 9.65
N LEU A 644 -12.22 23.94 9.99
CA LEU A 644 -11.41 24.07 11.20
C LEU A 644 -12.04 25.11 12.14
N ARG A 645 -12.19 24.76 13.42
CA ARG A 645 -12.68 25.66 14.49
C ARG A 645 -11.65 25.82 15.60
N GLU A 646 -11.65 26.97 16.26
CA GLU A 646 -10.77 27.27 17.39
C GLU A 646 -11.60 27.54 18.66
N PHE A 647 -11.06 27.14 19.82
CA PHE A 647 -11.69 27.32 21.11
C PHE A 647 -10.66 27.78 22.15
N VAL A 648 -11.08 28.64 23.07
CA VAL A 648 -10.24 29.11 24.19
C VAL A 648 -10.98 29.00 25.51
N LEU A 649 -10.24 28.97 26.62
CA LEU A 649 -10.85 29.07 27.95
C LEU A 649 -11.43 30.47 28.16
N SER A 650 -12.70 30.53 28.54
CA SER A 650 -13.36 31.73 29.01
C SER A 650 -12.84 32.12 30.40
N ALA A 651 -12.42 33.37 30.58
CA ALA A 651 -12.04 33.87 31.90
C ALA A 651 -13.25 33.99 32.85
N ASP A 652 -14.47 34.11 32.30
CA ASP A 652 -15.69 34.31 33.08
C ASP A 652 -16.27 32.99 33.61
N THR A 653 -16.26 31.95 32.77
CA THR A 653 -16.87 30.65 33.11
C THR A 653 -15.85 29.57 33.41
N GLY A 654 -14.60 29.75 32.99
CA GLY A 654 -13.58 28.71 33.01
C GLY A 654 -13.84 27.56 32.02
N PHE A 655 -14.87 27.64 31.18
CA PHE A 655 -15.19 26.63 30.17
C PHE A 655 -14.72 27.06 28.78
N LEU A 656 -14.61 26.10 27.87
CA LEU A 656 -14.25 26.37 26.48
C LEU A 656 -15.38 27.08 25.75
N ARG A 657 -15.01 28.07 24.93
CA ARG A 657 -15.92 28.80 24.04
C ARG A 657 -15.33 28.88 22.62
N PRO A 658 -16.16 28.94 21.57
CA PRO A 658 -15.70 29.24 20.21
C PRO A 658 -14.92 30.55 20.16
N GLU A 659 -13.88 30.59 19.32
CA GLU A 659 -12.99 31.73 19.15
C GLU A 659 -12.58 31.88 17.68
N THR A 660 -12.11 33.08 17.32
CA THR A 660 -11.57 33.38 15.99
C THR A 660 -10.39 32.47 15.61
N VAL A 661 -10.31 32.07 14.35
CA VAL A 661 -9.21 31.25 13.83
C VAL A 661 -8.00 32.13 13.55
N LYS A 662 -6.92 31.98 14.33
CA LYS A 662 -5.75 32.87 14.21
C LYS A 662 -5.15 32.85 12.80
N LEU A 663 -4.75 34.05 12.37
CA LEU A 663 -4.16 34.35 11.05
C LEU A 663 -5.05 34.04 9.83
N THR A 664 -6.30 33.64 10.00
CA THR A 664 -7.16 33.27 8.88
C THR A 664 -8.34 34.23 8.77
N PRO A 665 -8.39 35.14 7.76
CA PRO A 665 -9.59 35.91 7.54
C PRO A 665 -10.73 35.01 7.07
N ASP A 666 -11.96 35.52 7.17
CA ASP A 666 -13.12 34.81 6.64
C ASP A 666 -12.95 34.54 5.14
N LEU A 667 -13.30 33.32 4.72
CA LEU A 667 -13.15 32.86 3.34
C LEU A 667 -13.88 33.77 2.33
N GLY A 668 -14.94 34.47 2.75
CA GLY A 668 -15.68 35.42 1.91
C GLY A 668 -14.85 36.62 1.43
N PHE A 669 -13.65 36.84 1.97
CA PHE A 669 -12.73 37.87 1.48
C PHE A 669 -11.85 37.43 0.30
N ASP A 670 -11.82 36.14 -0.03
CA ASP A 670 -11.11 35.67 -1.22
C ASP A 670 -11.71 36.31 -2.48
N GLY A 671 -10.85 36.73 -3.40
CA GLY A 671 -11.23 37.47 -4.61
C GLY A 671 -11.57 38.95 -4.40
N LEU A 672 -11.65 39.45 -3.16
CA LEU A 672 -12.08 40.83 -2.89
C LEU A 672 -10.90 41.83 -2.77
N PRO A 673 -11.09 43.11 -3.16
CA PRO A 673 -10.08 44.15 -3.00
C PRO A 673 -9.59 44.34 -1.55
N THR A 674 -10.45 44.10 -0.56
CA THR A 674 -10.09 44.18 0.86
C THR A 674 -8.98 43.21 1.24
N LEU A 675 -8.97 42.00 0.67
CA LEU A 675 -7.86 41.06 0.87
C LEU A 675 -6.58 41.58 0.21
N ALA A 676 -6.67 42.09 -1.01
CA ALA A 676 -5.51 42.67 -1.71
C ALA A 676 -4.91 43.84 -0.93
N ASP A 677 -5.75 44.73 -0.40
CA ASP A 677 -5.33 45.84 0.46
C ASP A 677 -4.63 45.34 1.72
N PHE A 678 -5.17 44.31 2.38
CA PHE A 678 -4.53 43.72 3.56
C PHE A 678 -3.15 43.16 3.24
N VAL A 679 -3.04 42.33 2.19
CA VAL A 679 -1.78 41.70 1.79
C VAL A 679 -0.74 42.76 1.40
N ASN A 680 -1.13 43.76 0.62
CA ASN A 680 -0.23 44.83 0.19
C ASN A 680 0.21 45.74 1.36
N GLN A 681 -0.71 46.09 2.29
CA GLN A 681 -0.37 46.91 3.46
C GLN A 681 0.58 46.20 4.43
N ASN A 682 0.52 44.87 4.48
CA ASN A 682 1.29 44.05 5.41
C ASN A 682 2.40 43.24 4.73
N GLU A 683 2.73 43.54 3.47
CA GLU A 683 3.65 42.75 2.64
C GLU A 683 4.95 42.39 3.35
N ALA A 684 5.63 43.38 3.95
CA ALA A 684 6.91 43.18 4.63
C ALA A 684 6.81 42.27 5.87
N ASP A 685 5.70 42.38 6.62
CA ASP A 685 5.47 41.54 7.79
C ASP A 685 4.96 40.16 7.41
N ILE A 686 4.27 40.01 6.28
CA ILE A 686 3.84 38.72 5.74
C ILE A 686 5.05 37.93 5.24
N ILE A 687 5.92 38.53 4.43
CA ILE A 687 7.16 37.90 3.94
C ILE A 687 8.05 37.47 5.11
N ALA A 688 8.08 38.27 6.17
CA ALA A 688 8.82 37.96 7.38
C ALA A 688 8.08 37.01 8.36
N GLU A 689 6.85 36.59 8.04
CA GLU A 689 5.98 35.75 8.89
C GLU A 689 5.77 36.34 10.31
N ARG A 690 5.67 37.68 10.39
CA ARG A 690 5.45 38.48 11.61
C ARG A 690 4.08 39.16 11.66
N HIS A 691 3.29 39.06 10.60
CA HIS A 691 1.98 39.69 10.51
C HIS A 691 0.97 39.06 11.47
N THR A 692 -0.11 39.79 11.72
CA THR A 692 -1.33 39.28 12.38
C THR A 692 -2.53 39.67 11.53
N VAL A 693 -3.55 38.83 11.54
CA VAL A 693 -4.85 39.17 10.92
C VAL A 693 -5.74 39.76 12.02
N PRO A 694 -6.17 41.02 11.90
CA PRO A 694 -6.96 41.68 12.94
C PRO A 694 -8.42 41.24 12.91
N GLU A 695 -9.11 41.31 14.05
CA GLU A 695 -10.55 41.06 14.12
C GLU A 695 -11.35 41.98 13.20
N MET A 696 -10.91 43.23 13.06
CA MET A 696 -11.54 44.24 12.20
C MET A 696 -10.52 44.78 11.18
N PHE A 697 -10.90 44.86 9.92
CA PHE A 697 -10.13 45.52 8.87
C PHE A 697 -11.04 46.38 8.00
N GLN A 698 -10.62 47.61 7.70
CA GLN A 698 -11.43 48.61 6.97
C GLN A 698 -12.85 48.84 7.54
N GLY A 699 -13.02 48.68 8.86
CA GLY A 699 -14.29 48.94 9.55
C GLY A 699 -15.30 47.79 9.52
N ALA A 700 -14.94 46.63 9.00
CA ALA A 700 -15.76 45.42 9.02
C ALA A 700 -15.01 44.27 9.74
N PRO A 701 -15.74 43.28 10.29
CA PRO A 701 -15.12 42.05 10.76
C PRO A 701 -14.34 41.37 9.64
N PHE A 702 -13.15 40.85 9.97
CA PHE A 702 -12.21 40.31 8.99
C PHE A 702 -11.67 38.94 9.41
N LEU A 703 -11.20 38.78 10.64
CA LEU A 703 -10.72 37.49 11.16
C LEU A 703 -11.87 36.46 11.26
N GLY A 704 -11.72 35.31 10.62
CA GLY A 704 -12.79 34.31 10.50
C GLY A 704 -13.14 33.64 11.83
N GLY A 705 -14.42 33.28 11.98
CA GLY A 705 -14.90 32.49 13.12
C GLY A 705 -14.61 30.99 12.99
N SER A 706 -14.55 30.49 11.76
CA SER A 706 -14.06 29.17 11.39
C SER A 706 -13.34 29.25 10.05
N SER A 707 -12.70 28.17 9.62
CA SER A 707 -11.96 28.10 8.36
C SER A 707 -12.52 26.99 7.50
N PHE A 708 -13.17 27.35 6.39
CA PHE A 708 -13.57 26.42 5.34
C PHE A 708 -12.53 26.36 4.21
N ASN A 709 -12.48 25.24 3.48
CA ASN A 709 -11.53 25.07 2.39
C ASN A 709 -12.19 24.48 1.16
N ASN A 710 -12.40 25.38 0.21
CA ASN A 710 -12.59 25.14 -1.20
C ASN A 710 -11.55 25.98 -2.01
N LEU A 711 -10.49 26.43 -1.34
CA LEU A 711 -9.50 27.34 -1.92
C LEU A 711 -8.54 26.56 -2.81
N THR A 712 -8.30 27.12 -3.99
CA THR A 712 -7.10 26.75 -4.77
C THR A 712 -5.88 27.49 -4.20
N ALA A 713 -6.04 28.78 -3.94
CA ALA A 713 -5.09 29.66 -3.27
C ALA A 713 -5.83 30.91 -2.81
N TRP A 714 -5.33 31.61 -1.79
CA TRP A 714 -5.78 32.97 -1.50
C TRP A 714 -5.38 33.90 -2.64
N THR A 715 -6.35 34.48 -3.34
CA THR A 715 -6.12 35.34 -4.50
C THR A 715 -7.08 36.52 -4.51
N ALA A 716 -6.62 37.70 -4.93
CA ALA A 716 -7.50 38.83 -5.17
C ALA A 716 -6.91 39.74 -6.25
N PRO A 717 -7.73 40.32 -7.14
CA PRO A 717 -7.28 41.35 -8.06
C PRO A 717 -6.63 42.50 -7.29
N GLY A 718 -5.39 42.86 -7.65
CA GLY A 718 -4.65 43.97 -7.04
C GLY A 718 -3.59 43.57 -6.01
N ILE A 719 -3.43 42.29 -5.68
CA ILE A 719 -2.25 41.81 -4.96
C ILE A 719 -1.00 42.08 -5.81
N LEU A 720 -0.01 42.77 -5.24
CA LEU A 720 1.17 43.24 -5.98
C LEU A 720 2.35 42.26 -5.95
N ASN A 721 2.44 41.43 -4.92
CA ASN A 721 3.56 40.51 -4.69
C ASN A 721 3.07 39.09 -4.41
N ASN A 722 3.37 38.16 -5.32
CA ASN A 722 2.97 36.75 -5.16
C ASN A 722 3.67 36.07 -3.99
N GLU A 723 4.90 36.46 -3.63
CA GLU A 723 5.60 35.88 -2.48
C GLU A 723 4.86 36.20 -1.18
N ALA A 724 4.42 37.45 -1.02
CA ALA A 724 3.62 37.84 0.12
C ALA A 724 2.29 37.08 0.14
N ARG A 725 1.61 36.94 -0.99
CA ARG A 725 0.39 36.12 -1.09
C ARG A 725 0.63 34.67 -0.72
N HIS A 726 1.73 34.05 -1.17
CA HIS A 726 2.07 32.66 -0.85
C HIS A 726 2.32 32.49 0.64
N LYS A 727 3.17 33.34 1.22
CA LYS A 727 3.45 33.35 2.66
C LYS A 727 2.21 33.64 3.49
N PHE A 728 1.32 34.52 3.01
CA PHE A 728 0.02 34.73 3.63
C PHE A 728 -0.82 33.44 3.61
N SER A 729 -0.97 32.82 2.43
CA SER A 729 -1.73 31.59 2.25
C SER A 729 -1.23 30.46 3.16
N LEU A 730 0.08 30.22 3.22
CA LEU A 730 0.68 29.21 4.10
C LEU A 730 0.41 29.46 5.59
N ASN A 731 0.16 30.70 6.00
CA ASN A 731 -0.11 31.07 7.38
C ASN A 731 -1.59 31.04 7.75
N THR A 732 -2.47 30.88 6.76
CA THR A 732 -3.90 30.63 6.98
C THR A 732 -4.18 29.14 7.09
N CYS A 733 -5.20 28.77 7.86
CA CYS A 733 -5.58 27.37 8.03
C CYS A 733 -5.99 26.73 6.69
N ASN A 734 -6.89 27.37 5.95
CA ASN A 734 -7.37 26.87 4.65
C ASN A 734 -6.31 26.88 3.54
N GLY A 735 -5.39 27.85 3.54
CA GLY A 735 -4.28 27.88 2.58
C GLY A 735 -3.22 26.81 2.87
N CYS A 736 -2.85 26.61 4.14
CA CYS A 736 -1.90 25.57 4.53
C CYS A 736 -2.47 24.15 4.27
N HIS A 737 -3.77 23.97 4.50
CA HIS A 737 -4.49 22.74 4.18
C HIS A 737 -5.00 22.69 2.72
N GLY A 738 -4.51 23.55 1.83
CA GLY A 738 -4.92 23.62 0.42
C GLY A 738 -4.18 22.63 -0.48
N GLY A 739 -4.92 21.79 -1.21
CA GLY A 739 -4.34 20.76 -2.10
C GLY A 739 -3.45 21.34 -3.21
N ALA A 740 -3.75 22.54 -3.71
CA ALA A 740 -2.98 23.19 -4.77
C ALA A 740 -1.81 24.05 -4.25
N GLU A 741 -1.84 24.50 -2.99
CA GLU A 741 -0.75 25.31 -2.40
C GLU A 741 0.31 24.44 -1.72
N THR A 742 -0.10 23.37 -1.03
CA THR A 742 0.80 22.56 -0.20
C THR A 742 0.81 21.09 -0.56
N GLY A 743 -0.01 20.66 -1.53
CA GLY A 743 -0.23 19.23 -1.80
C GLY A 743 -0.99 18.51 -0.70
N THR A 744 -1.56 19.25 0.26
CA THR A 744 -2.31 18.67 1.38
C THR A 744 -3.78 18.61 1.01
N GLY A 745 -4.29 17.42 0.70
CA GLY A 745 -5.70 17.25 0.32
C GLY A 745 -6.68 17.54 1.47
N PHE A 746 -6.29 17.27 2.71
CA PHE A 746 -7.14 17.52 3.88
C PHE A 746 -6.36 17.68 5.19
N LEU A 747 -5.64 16.67 5.70
CA LEU A 747 -4.95 16.74 7.00
C LEU A 747 -3.42 16.70 6.88
N HIS A 748 -2.77 17.48 7.73
CA HIS A 748 -1.32 17.36 7.95
C HIS A 748 -0.95 16.19 8.87
N VAL A 749 -1.85 15.83 9.80
CA VAL A 749 -1.72 14.69 10.72
C VAL A 749 -2.95 13.81 10.52
N ASN A 750 -2.78 12.64 9.91
CA ASN A 750 -3.91 11.78 9.59
C ASN A 750 -4.36 10.91 10.78
N PRO A 751 -5.67 10.71 10.98
CA PRO A 751 -6.20 9.73 11.91
C PRO A 751 -5.60 8.34 11.64
N ARG A 752 -5.38 7.56 12.69
CA ARG A 752 -4.73 6.25 12.63
C ARG A 752 -5.64 5.17 13.20
N PHE A 753 -5.42 3.92 12.77
CA PHE A 753 -5.95 2.74 13.45
C PHE A 753 -5.05 2.34 14.62
N PRO A 754 -5.60 1.70 15.67
CA PRO A 754 -4.78 1.07 16.71
C PRO A 754 -3.71 0.14 16.11
N GLY A 755 -2.50 0.16 16.67
CA GLY A 755 -1.35 -0.60 16.17
C GLY A 755 -0.63 0.00 14.94
N GLY A 756 -1.07 1.14 14.40
CA GLY A 756 -0.39 1.88 13.32
C GLY A 756 -0.11 3.32 13.70
N GLU A 757 1.04 3.86 13.28
CA GLU A 757 1.39 5.27 13.52
C GLU A 757 0.59 6.22 12.61
N THR A 758 0.43 7.49 13.03
CA THR A 758 -0.11 8.52 12.13
C THR A 758 0.82 8.75 10.93
N SER A 759 0.24 8.89 9.75
CA SER A 759 0.92 9.44 8.57
C SER A 759 0.85 10.96 8.58
N LEU A 760 1.87 11.59 7.99
CA LEU A 760 1.97 13.05 7.89
C LEU A 760 1.91 13.47 6.42
N SER A 761 1.36 14.65 6.13
CA SER A 761 1.33 15.19 4.76
C SER A 761 2.72 15.51 4.22
N GLY A 762 2.86 15.59 2.89
CA GLY A 762 4.10 16.02 2.23
C GLY A 762 4.57 17.43 2.64
N PHE A 763 3.66 18.35 2.99
CA PHE A 763 4.02 19.65 3.57
C PHE A 763 4.87 19.51 4.85
N MET A 764 4.51 18.56 5.70
CA MET A 764 5.22 18.30 6.96
C MET A 764 6.58 17.66 6.71
N THR A 765 6.66 16.70 5.79
CA THR A 765 7.82 15.80 5.63
C THR A 765 8.76 16.16 4.47
N GLY A 766 8.35 17.06 3.57
CA GLY A 766 9.08 17.36 2.34
C GLY A 766 8.24 17.08 1.09
N ILE A 767 7.95 18.13 0.32
CA ILE A 767 7.31 18.05 -1.00
C ILE A 767 7.79 19.19 -1.89
N THR A 768 7.84 18.97 -3.21
CA THR A 768 7.99 20.04 -4.20
C THR A 768 6.73 20.12 -5.06
N ILE A 769 6.11 21.29 -5.10
CA ILE A 769 4.83 21.56 -5.75
C ILE A 769 4.93 22.84 -6.59
N SER A 770 4.17 22.92 -7.68
CA SER A 770 4.06 24.15 -8.49
C SER A 770 3.06 25.11 -7.84
N ASP A 771 3.49 26.34 -7.55
CA ASP A 771 2.63 27.41 -7.04
C ASP A 771 1.44 27.60 -8.01
N PRO A 772 0.20 27.56 -7.52
CA PRO A 772 -0.98 27.53 -8.38
C PRO A 772 -1.26 28.86 -9.10
N VAL A 773 -0.60 29.95 -8.70
CA VAL A 773 -0.75 31.28 -9.30
C VAL A 773 0.35 31.55 -10.32
N THR A 774 1.60 31.18 -10.04
CA THR A 774 2.75 31.52 -10.90
C THR A 774 3.35 30.33 -11.65
N GLY A 775 3.06 29.11 -11.23
CA GLY A 775 3.70 27.88 -11.72
C GLY A 775 5.10 27.64 -11.14
N GLU A 776 5.63 28.56 -10.32
CA GLU A 776 6.96 28.44 -9.70
C GLU A 776 7.05 27.21 -8.81
N LEU A 777 8.14 26.44 -8.90
CA LEU A 777 8.33 25.29 -8.00
C LEU A 777 8.66 25.75 -6.58
N ARG A 778 7.86 25.30 -5.62
CA ARG A 778 7.97 25.55 -4.18
C ARG A 778 8.34 24.26 -3.47
N THR A 779 9.42 24.28 -2.69
CA THR A 779 9.79 23.17 -1.80
C THR A 779 9.35 23.49 -0.38
N LEU A 780 8.54 22.60 0.21
CA LEU A 780 7.94 22.74 1.53
C LEU A 780 8.43 21.58 2.41
N ASN A 781 8.97 21.87 3.58
CA ASN A 781 9.36 20.88 4.59
C ASN A 781 9.29 21.52 5.98
N ASP A 782 8.10 21.50 6.58
CA ASP A 782 7.87 22.17 7.86
C ASP A 782 8.64 21.51 9.02
N LEU A 783 8.70 20.17 9.10
CA LEU A 783 9.48 19.49 10.13
C LEU A 783 10.98 19.76 9.97
N GLY A 784 11.50 19.77 8.74
CA GLY A 784 12.90 20.13 8.46
C GLY A 784 13.23 21.54 8.92
N ARG A 785 12.32 22.51 8.71
CA ARG A 785 12.48 23.88 9.22
C ARG A 785 12.48 23.93 10.76
N ARG A 786 11.55 23.23 11.41
CA ARG A 786 11.49 23.16 12.89
C ARG A 786 12.75 22.52 13.46
N ASN A 787 13.28 21.50 12.78
CA ASN A 787 14.53 20.85 13.14
C ASN A 787 15.70 21.82 13.11
N GLN A 788 15.85 22.58 12.02
CA GLN A 788 16.89 23.61 11.91
C GLN A 788 16.78 24.67 13.00
N ASP A 789 15.57 25.14 13.32
CA ASP A 789 15.34 26.11 14.39
C ASP A 789 15.70 25.54 15.78
N MET A 790 15.31 24.30 16.07
CA MET A 790 15.68 23.61 17.31
C MET A 790 17.20 23.40 17.39
N ALA A 791 17.85 22.97 16.30
CA ALA A 791 19.29 22.75 16.23
C ALA A 791 20.06 24.06 16.46
N ALA A 792 19.57 25.20 15.96
CA ALA A 792 20.16 26.50 16.23
C ALA A 792 20.14 26.88 17.73
N LEU A 793 19.16 26.38 18.50
CA LEU A 793 19.09 26.61 19.95
C LEU A 793 20.05 25.71 20.74
N VAL A 794 20.16 24.42 20.38
CA VAL A 794 20.82 23.40 21.22
C VAL A 794 22.18 22.95 20.72
N CYS A 795 22.46 23.08 19.42
CA CYS A 795 23.71 22.59 18.81
C CYS A 795 24.75 23.67 18.57
N GLU A 796 24.39 24.95 18.51
CA GLU A 796 25.37 26.02 18.34
C GLU A 796 26.05 26.38 19.68
N PRO A 797 27.40 26.46 19.72
CA PRO A 797 28.12 26.78 20.95
C PRO A 797 27.76 28.17 21.48
N ALA A 798 27.69 28.32 22.81
CA ALA A 798 27.49 29.62 23.41
C ALA A 798 28.63 30.59 23.02
N PRO A 799 28.34 31.84 22.65
CA PRO A 799 29.40 32.80 22.35
C PRO A 799 30.28 32.94 23.60
N ALA A 800 31.59 32.83 23.40
CA ALA A 800 32.56 33.00 24.48
C ALA A 800 32.30 34.33 25.20
N PRO A 801 32.41 34.39 26.56
CA PRO A 801 32.30 35.65 27.26
C PRO A 801 33.30 36.63 26.66
N ALA A 802 32.81 37.77 26.18
CA ALA A 802 33.67 38.79 25.58
C ALA A 802 34.81 39.10 26.58
N PRO A 803 36.09 39.04 26.18
CA PRO A 803 37.17 39.49 27.05
C PRO A 803 36.88 40.94 27.43
N ALA A 804 36.98 41.26 28.72
CA ALA A 804 36.68 42.58 29.28
C ALA A 804 37.22 43.68 28.35
N ALA A 805 36.30 44.37 27.66
CA ALA A 805 36.67 45.31 26.62
C ALA A 805 37.50 46.44 27.23
N ARG A 806 38.72 46.62 26.72
CA ARG A 806 39.35 47.95 26.77
C ARG A 806 38.44 48.91 26.00
N LEU A 807 38.10 50.02 26.64
CA LEU A 807 37.29 51.10 26.10
C LEU A 807 37.73 51.49 24.67
N GLY A 808 36.85 51.27 23.68
CA GLY A 808 36.95 51.88 22.36
C GLY A 808 36.80 50.95 21.14
N ALA A 809 35.62 50.36 20.93
CA ALA A 809 35.10 49.94 19.61
C ALA A 809 33.60 49.54 19.74
N PRO A 810 32.75 49.75 18.71
CA PRO A 810 31.32 49.43 18.79
C PRO A 810 31.10 47.91 18.79
N ALA A 811 30.14 47.46 19.60
CA ALA A 811 29.82 46.07 19.84
C ALA A 811 28.74 45.58 18.86
N ASP A 812 29.09 44.71 17.91
CA ASP A 812 28.12 44.15 16.93
C ASP A 812 28.01 42.61 16.92
N ALA A 813 28.65 41.88 17.86
CA ALA A 813 28.57 40.40 17.89
C ALA A 813 27.59 39.81 18.93
N ALA A 814 27.19 40.57 19.96
CA ALA A 814 26.30 40.07 21.03
C ALA A 814 24.80 40.19 20.71
N ALA A 815 24.43 40.92 19.65
CA ALA A 815 23.03 41.18 19.28
C ALA A 815 22.36 40.01 18.52
N SER A 816 23.14 39.18 17.81
CA SER A 816 22.61 38.12 16.93
C SER A 816 21.90 37.00 17.71
N ARG A 817 22.58 36.33 18.66
CA ARG A 817 22.00 35.20 19.39
C ARG A 817 20.82 35.59 20.28
N SER A 818 20.86 36.79 20.87
CA SER A 818 19.74 37.34 21.65
C SER A 818 18.50 37.58 20.78
N ALA A 819 18.68 37.99 19.51
CA ALA A 819 17.56 38.13 18.57
C ALA A 819 16.99 36.76 18.14
N PHE A 820 17.84 35.75 17.92
CA PHE A 820 17.44 34.37 17.59
C PHE A 820 16.74 33.63 18.75
N ILE A 821 17.14 33.88 19.99
CA ILE A 821 16.44 33.31 21.16
C ILE A 821 15.10 34.02 21.38
N ARG A 822 15.00 35.31 21.01
CA ARG A 822 13.76 36.10 21.15
C ARG A 822 12.68 35.74 20.12
N ARG A 823 13.01 35.14 18.97
CA ARG A 823 12.05 34.75 17.91
C ARG A 823 12.55 33.53 17.12
N GLY A 824 11.67 32.57 16.83
CA GLY A 824 11.99 31.43 15.96
C GLY A 824 12.01 31.74 14.47
N ILE A 825 12.56 30.79 13.70
CA ILE A 825 12.69 30.85 12.24
C ILE A 825 11.31 30.63 11.60
N GLY A 826 10.56 31.71 11.42
CA GLY A 826 9.28 31.71 10.69
C GLY A 826 8.10 31.15 11.50
N ARG A 827 6.94 31.82 11.44
CA ARG A 827 5.69 31.34 12.03
C ARG A 827 4.84 30.78 10.91
N VAL A 828 4.71 29.46 10.80
CA VAL A 828 3.52 28.84 10.17
C VAL A 828 2.73 28.17 11.29
N HIS A 829 1.48 28.57 11.46
CA HIS A 829 0.67 28.21 12.63
C HIS A 829 0.27 26.73 12.67
#